data_AF-A0AAD7VPW2-F1
#
_entry.id   AF-A0AAD7VPW2-F1
#
_cell.length_a   1.000
_cell.length_b   1.000
_cell.length_c   1.000
_cell.angle_alpha   90.00
_cell.angle_beta   90.00
_cell.angle_gamma   90.00
#
_symmetry.space_group_name_H-M   'P 1'
#
loop_
_entity.id
_entity.type
_entity.pdbx_description
1 polymer ?
#
loop_
_entity_poly.entity_id
_entity_poly.type
_entity_poly.pdbx_seq_one_letter_code
_entity_poly.pdbx_strand_id
1 'polypeptide(L)'
;MVSEVLPSPSPEVCFQPAPGQTVFAVTAAGSELTIYAIANRPDIRIHVSSSTSTVDFRLIKVPSVGLAYYSFKAVVNLPEIEPLTLKYSYTVDGNTVTLDRTATVIPRTCQASEQEFRTVIELEPGQDRADIKIPWLKVDEWQGWVWVRPRNTWIEPRWITLKELPVLLGSHFFLLQPVNPTVDPASSFCVYPCSTAEATVHLSSAREGEQPDTVYARVRRAKADCTATVYIVGKITTRADVFESIDGAIAMAKEYLGTSKLAYQMPPAHDRGTLWPHSQLGFCTWSSIGEYVRPTNKNMDQLVKSLKDADIPIGSFIIDDGWQDIRAGMNGIPETTGLWSFDIWDGMNISFRETVDMIKQGIPTVENVGVWMTLHGYWNSIASKSPLVAKYKMKPFKLSRDCVPGLTYDGFQMQTCTQPDEKDYIWWLPPKELAYQFWKDYFSVCAAAGITFAKVDDQAYCSFLAGVEGAEEAFALWDGMNKAADEIFGEGRVIHCMAHYERLFNGDIGMGLATNGKKVVFRNTNDFGLPRPNVHRDHIHYNLMNSMIISRMCLIPDADMFMSAAQWPEYHAVLRAFFPGPVLLSDRAAEHDLEVIHKLIGRTRSGVYEVIRVPDTIQLLRSRIWDPTLASGIGPSIKAAARFPVANASSLILWSSRDSAAYASTDILAPADISDALGSTGLLPDTKYVLWFNGHRTAIYFDPSLSTSSTPLVEVAIPPETAEVITIAPSYSIGGKTGTEIACLGLVDKYASLAAISEIEVLTAPECLRTTVTFEGKLGFIANTVDTSRIRVLLNDAPVPHKAEVLDGLSASLITVEVNAGAGVRGAADAVGWTIEVCFAASD
;
A
#
# COMPACT_ATOMS: atom_id res chain seq x y z
N MET A 1 -12.60 23.78 -26.21
CA MET A 1 -13.89 24.03 -26.87
C MET A 1 -14.97 23.75 -25.86
N VAL A 2 -15.81 24.74 -25.57
CA VAL A 2 -16.99 24.59 -24.71
C VAL A 2 -18.06 23.92 -25.56
N SER A 3 -18.46 22.70 -25.21
CA SER A 3 -19.67 22.10 -25.80
C SER A 3 -20.35 21.14 -24.83
N GLU A 4 -21.64 21.43 -24.66
CA GLU A 4 -22.73 20.53 -24.31
C GLU A 4 -22.86 20.12 -22.85
N VAL A 5 -23.81 20.81 -22.20
CA VAL A 5 -24.49 20.38 -20.97
C VAL A 5 -25.05 18.98 -21.23
N LEU A 6 -24.36 17.97 -20.70
CA LEU A 6 -24.83 16.61 -20.59
C LEU A 6 -26.18 16.59 -19.84
N PRO A 7 -27.06 15.59 -20.08
CA PRO A 7 -28.37 15.52 -19.44
C PRO A 7 -28.20 15.61 -17.92
N SER A 8 -29.06 16.37 -17.23
CA SER A 8 -29.05 16.48 -15.76
C SER A 8 -28.95 15.07 -15.17
N PRO A 9 -27.86 14.72 -14.46
CA PRO A 9 -27.74 13.41 -13.84
C PRO A 9 -28.91 13.21 -12.87
N SER A 10 -29.26 11.95 -12.64
CA SER A 10 -30.13 11.58 -11.54
C SER A 10 -29.68 12.27 -10.24
N PRO A 11 -30.61 12.68 -9.38
CA PRO A 11 -30.28 13.29 -8.11
C PRO A 11 -29.46 12.31 -7.27
N GLU A 12 -28.32 12.77 -6.79
CA GLU A 12 -27.37 11.96 -6.04
C GLU A 12 -27.04 12.65 -4.72
N VAL A 13 -27.05 11.87 -3.63
CA VAL A 13 -26.79 12.35 -2.29
C VAL A 13 -25.87 11.36 -1.56
N CYS A 14 -24.74 11.85 -1.08
CA CYS A 14 -23.87 11.15 -0.13
C CYS A 14 -24.15 11.69 1.28
N PHE A 15 -24.24 10.78 2.27
CA PHE A 15 -24.43 11.13 3.68
C PHE A 15 -23.18 10.78 4.49
N GLN A 16 -22.90 11.58 5.52
CA GLN A 16 -21.86 11.32 6.52
C GLN A 16 -22.48 11.49 7.93
N PRO A 17 -22.74 10.39 8.68
CA PRO A 17 -22.40 8.99 8.36
C PRO A 17 -23.28 8.38 7.26
N ALA A 18 -22.71 7.45 6.50
CA ALA A 18 -23.37 6.83 5.36
C ALA A 18 -24.44 5.80 5.77
N PRO A 19 -25.45 5.53 4.92
CA PRO A 19 -26.41 4.45 5.16
C PRO A 19 -25.71 3.09 5.34
N GLY A 20 -26.03 2.37 6.41
CA GLY A 20 -25.39 1.11 6.79
C GLY A 20 -24.11 1.27 7.61
N GLN A 21 -23.64 2.49 7.86
CA GLN A 21 -22.47 2.75 8.69
C GLN A 21 -22.85 2.76 10.18
N THR A 22 -21.98 2.18 11.01
CA THR A 22 -21.99 2.38 12.45
C THR A 22 -20.91 3.40 12.79
N VAL A 23 -21.28 4.48 13.48
CA VAL A 23 -20.33 5.50 13.96
C VAL A 23 -20.52 5.75 15.45
N PHE A 24 -19.48 6.31 16.06
CA PHE A 24 -19.41 6.52 17.50
C PHE A 24 -19.37 8.01 17.79
N ALA A 25 -20.16 8.45 18.77
CA ALA A 25 -20.23 9.86 19.16
C ALA A 25 -20.01 10.01 20.67
N VAL A 26 -19.20 10.98 21.08
CA VAL A 26 -19.05 11.33 22.50
C VAL A 26 -20.36 11.98 22.96
N THR A 27 -20.97 11.44 24.02
CA THR A 27 -22.25 11.94 24.53
C THR A 27 -22.12 12.46 25.96
N ALA A 28 -22.68 13.63 26.17
CA ALA A 28 -23.05 14.26 27.43
C ALA A 28 -24.51 14.74 27.34
N ALA A 29 -25.14 15.06 28.47
CA ALA A 29 -26.49 15.61 28.51
C ALA A 29 -26.63 16.80 27.54
N GLY A 30 -27.57 16.71 26.59
CA GLY A 30 -27.78 17.74 25.56
C GLY A 30 -26.78 17.75 24.41
N SER A 31 -26.03 16.66 24.18
CA SER A 31 -25.12 16.56 23.04
C SER A 31 -25.86 16.51 21.71
N GLU A 32 -25.24 17.13 20.71
CA GLU A 32 -25.74 17.18 19.35
C GLU A 32 -24.77 16.46 18.41
N LEU A 33 -25.31 15.73 17.44
CA LEU A 33 -24.56 15.21 16.30
C LEU A 33 -24.84 16.08 15.09
N THR A 34 -23.77 16.59 14.49
CA THR A 34 -23.86 17.18 13.15
C THR A 34 -23.74 16.08 12.11
N ILE A 35 -24.70 16.04 11.18
CA ILE A 35 -24.72 15.15 10.02
C ILE A 35 -24.52 16.01 8.78
N TYR A 36 -23.64 15.56 7.89
CA TYR A 36 -23.40 16.21 6.61
C TYR A 36 -24.00 15.40 5.47
N ALA A 37 -24.44 16.09 4.43
CA ALA A 37 -24.78 15.49 3.16
C ALA A 37 -24.18 16.30 2.02
N ILE A 38 -23.75 15.64 0.95
CA ILE A 38 -23.26 16.25 -0.27
C ILE A 38 -24.20 15.83 -1.40
N ALA A 39 -24.67 16.77 -2.20
CA ALA A 39 -25.53 16.47 -3.35
C ALA A 39 -25.09 17.19 -4.62
N ASN A 40 -25.41 16.61 -5.77
CA ASN A 40 -25.14 17.19 -7.09
C ASN A 40 -26.12 18.31 -7.49
N ARG A 41 -27.13 18.58 -6.66
CA ARG A 41 -28.17 19.59 -6.89
C ARG A 41 -28.41 20.45 -5.65
N PRO A 42 -28.58 21.78 -5.78
CA PRO A 42 -28.83 22.66 -4.64
C PRO A 42 -30.31 22.70 -4.22
N ASP A 43 -31.22 22.34 -5.11
CA ASP A 43 -32.66 22.39 -4.92
C ASP A 43 -33.24 21.13 -4.27
N ILE A 44 -32.40 20.12 -4.02
CA ILE A 44 -32.76 18.90 -3.32
C ILE A 44 -33.13 19.20 -1.86
N ARG A 45 -34.20 18.57 -1.37
CA ARG A 45 -34.60 18.64 0.04
C ARG A 45 -34.21 17.34 0.71
N ILE A 46 -33.36 17.41 1.73
CA ILE A 46 -32.82 16.22 2.40
C ILE A 46 -33.34 16.20 3.84
N HIS A 47 -33.72 15.02 4.29
CA HIS A 47 -34.28 14.79 5.62
C HIS A 47 -33.50 13.66 6.32
N VAL A 48 -33.33 13.80 7.63
CA VAL A 48 -32.93 12.70 8.52
C VAL A 48 -33.98 12.51 9.59
N SER A 49 -34.41 11.26 9.76
CA SER A 49 -35.34 10.85 10.81
C SER A 49 -34.64 9.95 11.81
N SER A 50 -34.85 10.20 13.09
CA SER A 50 -34.51 9.33 14.20
C SER A 50 -35.78 8.82 14.91
N SER A 51 -35.62 8.02 15.96
CA SER A 51 -36.74 7.62 16.83
C SER A 51 -37.44 8.79 17.52
N THR A 52 -36.77 9.94 17.65
CA THR A 52 -37.22 11.09 18.45
C THR A 52 -37.55 12.33 17.62
N SER A 53 -37.05 12.45 16.40
CA SER A 53 -37.23 13.67 15.59
C SER A 53 -37.04 13.41 14.10
N THR A 54 -37.54 14.32 13.26
CA THR A 54 -37.14 14.44 11.85
C THR A 54 -36.63 15.84 11.64
N VAL A 55 -35.46 15.96 11.02
CA VAL A 55 -34.74 17.23 10.83
C VAL A 55 -34.44 17.41 9.36
N ASP A 56 -34.73 18.61 8.87
CA ASP A 56 -34.37 19.05 7.52
C ASP A 56 -32.92 19.50 7.48
N PHE A 57 -32.20 19.06 6.47
CA PHE A 57 -30.87 19.57 6.20
C PHE A 57 -30.95 20.99 5.63
N ARG A 58 -29.99 21.83 6.01
CA ARG A 58 -29.82 23.19 5.48
C ARG A 58 -28.58 23.23 4.61
N LEU A 59 -28.70 23.89 3.47
CA LEU A 59 -27.56 24.20 2.61
C LEU A 59 -26.56 25.07 3.39
N ILE A 60 -25.28 24.69 3.37
CA ILE A 60 -24.19 25.41 4.01
C ILE A 60 -23.14 25.81 2.97
N LYS A 61 -22.38 26.87 3.29
CA LYS A 61 -21.25 27.29 2.47
C LYS A 61 -19.96 26.76 3.10
N VAL A 62 -19.26 25.90 2.37
CA VAL A 62 -17.94 25.37 2.72
C VAL A 62 -16.99 25.73 1.57
N PRO A 63 -15.71 26.08 1.82
CA PRO A 63 -14.72 26.13 0.75
C PRO A 63 -14.76 24.83 -0.06
N SER A 64 -14.70 24.90 -1.38
CA SER A 64 -14.79 23.71 -2.23
C SER A 64 -13.61 23.67 -3.21
N VAL A 65 -13.08 22.48 -3.44
CA VAL A 65 -12.00 22.17 -4.38
C VAL A 65 -12.49 21.06 -5.31
N GLY A 66 -12.52 21.33 -6.62
CA GLY A 66 -12.98 20.39 -7.64
C GLY A 66 -14.37 20.71 -8.19
N LEU A 67 -15.13 19.66 -8.54
CA LEU A 67 -16.49 19.79 -9.08
C LEU A 67 -17.44 20.48 -8.08
N ALA A 68 -18.35 21.30 -8.59
CA ALA A 68 -19.33 22.02 -7.78
C ALA A 68 -20.43 21.08 -7.27
N TYR A 69 -20.26 20.58 -6.05
CA TYR A 69 -21.31 19.94 -5.28
C TYR A 69 -21.87 20.92 -4.23
N TYR A 70 -22.93 20.48 -3.56
CA TYR A 70 -23.62 21.27 -2.55
C TYR A 70 -23.60 20.53 -1.21
N SER A 71 -22.96 21.16 -0.23
CA SER A 71 -22.90 20.67 1.14
C SER A 71 -24.12 21.10 1.95
N PHE A 72 -24.68 20.16 2.69
CA PHE A 72 -25.81 20.36 3.58
C PHE A 72 -25.46 19.87 4.99
N LYS A 73 -26.10 20.48 5.99
CA LYS A 73 -25.96 20.14 7.40
C LYS A 73 -27.31 19.95 8.07
N ALA A 74 -27.42 18.88 8.86
CA ALA A 74 -28.47 18.70 9.87
C ALA A 74 -27.83 18.51 11.24
N VAL A 75 -28.59 18.81 12.29
CA VAL A 75 -28.17 18.59 13.68
C VAL A 75 -29.26 17.79 14.37
N VAL A 76 -28.88 16.66 14.98
CA VAL A 76 -29.79 15.78 15.69
C VAL A 76 -29.34 15.64 17.15
N ASN A 77 -30.29 15.54 18.07
CA ASN A 77 -29.98 15.33 19.48
C ASN A 77 -29.50 13.89 19.69
N LEU A 78 -28.38 13.74 20.40
CA LEU A 78 -27.86 12.44 20.79
C LEU A 78 -28.50 11.99 22.11
N PRO A 79 -29.09 10.79 22.16
CA PRO A 79 -29.46 10.17 23.43
C PRO A 79 -28.20 9.90 24.28
N GLU A 80 -28.34 9.95 25.60
CA GLU A 80 -27.19 9.78 26.51
C GLU A 80 -26.60 8.36 26.47
N ILE A 81 -27.46 7.34 26.35
CA ILE A 81 -27.09 5.93 26.53
C ILE A 81 -27.50 5.04 25.34
N GLU A 82 -28.67 5.26 24.76
CA GLU A 82 -29.21 4.36 23.72
C GLU A 82 -28.61 4.63 22.33
N PRO A 83 -28.36 3.61 21.50
CA PRO A 83 -28.01 3.82 20.11
C PRO A 83 -29.08 4.62 19.34
N LEU A 84 -28.66 5.59 18.54
CA LEU A 84 -29.53 6.38 17.67
C LEU A 84 -29.51 5.79 16.26
N THR A 85 -30.68 5.39 15.75
CA THR A 85 -30.83 4.97 14.35
C THR A 85 -31.22 6.18 13.49
N LEU A 86 -30.48 6.42 12.41
CA LEU A 86 -30.70 7.48 11.45
C LEU A 86 -31.24 6.91 10.14
N LYS A 87 -32.42 7.37 9.73
CA LYS A 87 -33.04 7.09 8.43
C LYS A 87 -32.92 8.31 7.56
N TYR A 88 -32.50 8.11 6.31
CA TYR A 88 -32.29 9.20 5.37
C TYR A 88 -33.32 9.16 4.26
N SER A 89 -33.79 10.33 3.85
CA SER A 89 -34.60 10.50 2.65
C SER A 89 -34.29 11.83 1.97
N TYR A 90 -34.61 11.92 0.69
CA TYR A 90 -34.52 13.17 -0.05
C TYR A 90 -35.65 13.30 -1.07
N THR A 91 -36.03 14.54 -1.36
CA THR A 91 -37.07 14.89 -2.32
C THR A 91 -36.51 15.80 -3.40
N VAL A 92 -36.83 15.48 -4.64
CA VAL A 92 -36.36 16.17 -5.84
C VAL A 92 -37.37 15.95 -6.96
N ASP A 93 -37.68 17.03 -7.69
CA ASP A 93 -38.70 17.04 -8.75
C ASP A 93 -40.06 16.46 -8.31
N GLY A 94 -40.41 16.64 -7.02
CA GLY A 94 -41.66 16.13 -6.43
C GLY A 94 -41.64 14.66 -6.01
N ASN A 95 -40.56 13.92 -6.28
CA ASN A 95 -40.40 12.51 -5.90
C ASN A 95 -39.55 12.38 -4.64
N THR A 96 -40.02 11.61 -3.66
CA THR A 96 -39.29 11.31 -2.43
C THR A 96 -38.68 9.92 -2.50
N VAL A 97 -37.37 9.84 -2.25
CA VAL A 97 -36.61 8.60 -2.12
C VAL A 97 -36.25 8.42 -0.64
N THR A 98 -36.67 7.30 -0.06
CA THR A 98 -36.23 6.87 1.28
C THR A 98 -35.18 5.78 1.10
N LEU A 99 -34.05 5.91 1.81
CA LEU A 99 -32.99 4.92 1.73
C LEU A 99 -33.32 3.70 2.61
N ASP A 100 -33.10 2.51 2.06
CA ASP A 100 -33.44 1.24 2.74
C ASP A 100 -32.56 0.96 3.96
N ARG A 101 -31.30 1.43 3.92
CA ARG A 101 -30.32 1.24 5.00
C ARG A 101 -30.32 2.43 5.96
N THR A 102 -30.08 2.13 7.23
CA THR A 102 -29.94 3.13 8.29
C THR A 102 -28.49 3.29 8.72
N ALA A 103 -28.10 4.48 9.16
CA ALA A 103 -26.87 4.63 9.93
C ALA A 103 -27.17 4.44 11.42
N THR A 104 -26.21 3.90 12.17
CA THR A 104 -26.34 3.73 13.62
C THR A 104 -25.27 4.56 14.30
N VAL A 105 -25.69 5.46 15.19
CA VAL A 105 -24.78 6.22 16.04
C VAL A 105 -24.84 5.64 17.44
N ILE A 106 -23.69 5.20 17.96
CA ILE A 106 -23.63 4.63 19.30
C ILE A 106 -22.96 5.63 20.26
N PRO A 107 -23.64 6.06 21.33
CA PRO A 107 -23.08 6.90 22.39
C PRO A 107 -21.82 6.31 23.04
N ARG A 108 -20.76 7.10 23.18
CA ARG A 108 -19.54 6.70 23.91
C ARG A 108 -19.75 6.93 25.41
N THR A 109 -20.25 5.90 26.10
CA THR A 109 -20.67 5.99 27.52
C THR A 109 -19.55 5.77 28.55
N CYS A 110 -18.29 5.59 28.13
CA CYS A 110 -17.08 5.46 28.96
C CYS A 110 -17.20 4.60 30.23
N GLN A 111 -16.89 3.30 30.10
CA GLN A 111 -15.87 2.58 30.88
C GLN A 111 -15.83 1.15 30.35
N ALA A 112 -14.84 0.85 29.51
CA ALA A 112 -14.40 -0.52 29.27
C ALA A 112 -12.88 -0.56 29.36
N SER A 113 -12.36 -1.65 29.95
CA SER A 113 -10.94 -1.90 30.06
C SER A 113 -10.36 -2.34 28.72
N GLU A 114 -9.15 -1.90 28.41
CA GLU A 114 -8.32 -2.57 27.42
C GLU A 114 -8.18 -4.05 27.80
N GLN A 115 -8.21 -4.93 26.82
CA GLN A 115 -8.12 -6.37 27.06
C GLN A 115 -7.15 -7.00 26.08
N GLU A 116 -6.41 -7.98 26.59
CA GLU A 116 -5.48 -8.79 25.83
C GLU A 116 -5.92 -10.25 25.91
N PHE A 117 -5.95 -10.90 24.76
CA PHE A 117 -6.38 -12.26 24.60
C PHE A 117 -5.23 -13.09 24.06
N ARG A 118 -5.13 -14.32 24.56
CA ARG A 118 -4.17 -15.28 24.04
C ARG A 118 -4.72 -16.70 24.08
N THR A 119 -4.36 -17.46 23.07
CA THR A 119 -4.50 -18.92 23.05
C THR A 119 -3.20 -19.50 22.53
N VAL A 120 -2.56 -20.33 23.34
CA VAL A 120 -1.37 -21.11 22.95
C VAL A 120 -1.86 -22.47 22.53
N ILE A 121 -1.44 -22.93 21.36
CA ILE A 121 -1.78 -24.25 20.83
C ILE A 121 -0.50 -25.02 20.59
N GLU A 122 -0.38 -26.19 21.21
CA GLU A 122 0.77 -27.08 21.08
C GLU A 122 0.32 -28.37 20.40
N LEU A 123 1.08 -28.80 19.39
CA LEU A 123 0.97 -30.11 18.79
C LEU A 123 2.09 -30.98 19.34
N GLU A 124 1.72 -32.10 19.96
CA GLU A 124 2.67 -33.13 20.38
C GLU A 124 3.29 -33.83 19.17
N PRO A 125 4.52 -34.39 19.27
CA PRO A 125 5.12 -35.17 18.20
C PRO A 125 4.16 -36.24 17.66
N GLY A 126 3.98 -36.27 16.34
CA GLY A 126 3.03 -37.16 15.65
C GLY A 126 1.59 -36.63 15.53
N GLN A 127 1.27 -35.47 16.13
CA GLN A 127 0.02 -34.76 15.88
C GLN A 127 0.22 -33.75 14.74
N ASP A 128 -0.36 -34.03 13.57
CA ASP A 128 -0.12 -33.24 12.36
C ASP A 128 -1.03 -32.01 12.23
N ARG A 129 -2.21 -32.06 12.85
CA ARG A 129 -3.23 -31.00 12.79
C ARG A 129 -3.96 -30.83 14.13
N ALA A 130 -4.49 -29.64 14.36
CA ALA A 130 -5.48 -29.39 15.41
C ALA A 130 -6.49 -28.35 14.97
N ASP A 131 -7.74 -28.53 15.39
CA ASP A 131 -8.85 -27.62 15.19
C ASP A 131 -9.31 -27.14 16.58
N ILE A 132 -8.92 -25.91 16.96
CA ILE A 132 -9.10 -25.40 18.32
C ILE A 132 -10.09 -24.25 18.33
N LYS A 133 -11.14 -24.37 19.15
CA LYS A 133 -12.11 -23.29 19.37
C LYS A 133 -11.45 -22.06 20.00
N ILE A 134 -11.83 -20.87 19.55
CA ILE A 134 -11.43 -19.58 20.13
C ILE A 134 -12.63 -18.96 20.88
N PRO A 135 -12.81 -19.29 22.18
CA PRO A 135 -14.05 -18.97 22.90
C PRO A 135 -14.20 -17.48 23.27
N TRP A 136 -13.10 -16.73 23.29
CA TRP A 136 -13.11 -15.31 23.62
C TRP A 136 -13.48 -14.41 22.42
N LEU A 137 -13.48 -14.94 21.20
CA LEU A 137 -13.86 -14.21 19.99
C LEU A 137 -15.31 -14.53 19.62
N LYS A 138 -16.25 -13.74 20.17
CA LYS A 138 -17.68 -13.96 19.98
C LYS A 138 -18.17 -13.36 18.66
N VAL A 139 -18.66 -14.20 17.75
CA VAL A 139 -19.04 -13.78 16.39
C VAL A 139 -20.19 -12.75 16.34
N ASP A 140 -21.00 -12.66 17.39
CA ASP A 140 -22.17 -11.78 17.49
C ASP A 140 -21.84 -10.34 17.91
N GLU A 141 -20.60 -10.10 18.34
CA GLU A 141 -20.17 -8.81 18.88
C GLU A 141 -19.40 -7.96 17.85
N TRP A 142 -18.97 -8.53 16.72
CA TRP A 142 -17.95 -7.92 15.88
C TRP A 142 -18.26 -7.95 14.38
N GLN A 143 -17.86 -6.88 13.69
CA GLN A 143 -17.73 -6.81 12.23
C GLN A 143 -16.47 -6.03 11.88
N GLY A 144 -15.99 -6.12 10.65
CA GLY A 144 -14.92 -5.24 10.17
C GLY A 144 -14.13 -5.87 9.04
N TRP A 145 -12.85 -5.53 8.96
CA TRP A 145 -11.95 -5.99 7.93
C TRP A 145 -11.26 -7.30 8.34
N VAL A 146 -11.42 -8.33 7.52
CA VAL A 146 -10.78 -9.64 7.70
C VAL A 146 -9.95 -9.97 6.47
N TRP A 147 -8.68 -10.29 6.68
CA TRP A 147 -7.74 -10.68 5.64
C TRP A 147 -7.90 -12.17 5.35
N VAL A 148 -8.65 -12.49 4.31
CA VAL A 148 -8.92 -13.87 3.89
C VAL A 148 -8.05 -14.24 2.71
N ARG A 149 -7.75 -15.53 2.53
CA ARG A 149 -7.08 -16.06 1.33
C ARG A 149 -8.14 -16.65 0.38
N PRO A 150 -8.74 -15.86 -0.53
CA PRO A 150 -9.79 -16.37 -1.43
C PRO A 150 -9.23 -17.01 -2.70
N ARG A 151 -7.92 -16.88 -2.96
CA ARG A 151 -7.22 -17.36 -4.15
C ARG A 151 -5.99 -18.16 -3.74
N ASN A 152 -5.41 -18.88 -4.70
CA ASN A 152 -4.23 -19.71 -4.45
C ASN A 152 -3.03 -18.92 -3.90
N THR A 153 -2.89 -17.63 -4.18
CA THR A 153 -1.65 -16.88 -3.87
C THR A 153 -1.84 -15.56 -3.12
N TRP A 154 -3.07 -15.12 -2.91
CA TRP A 154 -3.36 -13.76 -2.45
C TRP A 154 -4.24 -13.76 -1.20
N ILE A 155 -3.84 -12.97 -0.20
CA ILE A 155 -4.66 -12.62 0.96
C ILE A 155 -5.20 -11.21 0.71
N GLU A 156 -6.52 -11.06 0.81
CA GLU A 156 -7.25 -9.85 0.48
C GLU A 156 -8.15 -9.44 1.67
N PRO A 157 -8.20 -8.15 2.03
CA PRO A 157 -9.12 -7.65 3.03
C PRO A 157 -10.56 -7.74 2.53
N ARG A 158 -11.47 -8.17 3.40
CA ARG A 158 -12.92 -8.18 3.15
C ARG A 158 -13.67 -7.61 4.32
N TRP A 159 -14.69 -6.81 4.03
CA TRP A 159 -15.66 -6.39 5.03
C TRP A 159 -16.58 -7.57 5.37
N ILE A 160 -16.60 -7.97 6.64
CA ILE A 160 -17.32 -9.17 7.11
C ILE A 160 -17.98 -8.87 8.45
N THR A 161 -19.26 -9.22 8.59
CA THR A 161 -19.86 -9.45 9.91
C THR A 161 -19.35 -10.79 10.42
N LEU A 162 -18.80 -10.88 11.63
CA LEU A 162 -18.05 -12.07 12.03
C LEU A 162 -18.89 -13.37 12.07
N LYS A 163 -20.22 -13.27 12.21
CA LYS A 163 -21.15 -14.41 11.99
C LYS A 163 -21.07 -15.02 10.59
N GLU A 164 -20.70 -14.23 9.59
CA GLU A 164 -20.60 -14.60 8.17
C GLU A 164 -19.17 -15.00 7.77
N LEU A 165 -18.29 -15.22 8.75
CA LEU A 165 -16.91 -15.64 8.49
C LEU A 165 -16.89 -16.92 7.64
N PRO A 166 -16.06 -17.00 6.58
CA PRO A 166 -16.02 -18.18 5.72
C PRO A 166 -15.61 -19.46 6.45
N VAL A 167 -16.28 -20.56 6.12
CA VAL A 167 -16.05 -21.88 6.73
C VAL A 167 -14.72 -22.48 6.31
N LEU A 168 -14.36 -22.32 5.03
CA LEU A 168 -13.20 -22.99 4.43
C LEU A 168 -12.06 -22.04 4.05
N LEU A 169 -12.30 -20.72 3.92
CA LEU A 169 -11.24 -19.78 3.59
C LEU A 169 -10.43 -19.41 4.83
N GLY A 170 -9.11 -19.56 4.75
CA GLY A 170 -8.20 -19.16 5.81
C GLY A 170 -8.20 -17.65 6.01
N SER A 171 -8.35 -17.21 7.26
CA SER A 171 -8.30 -15.82 7.69
C SER A 171 -7.05 -15.55 8.51
N HIS A 172 -6.28 -14.52 8.14
CA HIS A 172 -4.90 -14.29 8.59
C HIS A 172 -4.73 -13.05 9.47
N PHE A 173 -5.73 -12.15 9.49
CA PHE A 173 -5.74 -10.96 10.33
C PHE A 173 -7.17 -10.40 10.43
N PHE A 174 -7.53 -9.85 11.59
CA PHE A 174 -8.86 -9.31 11.85
C PHE A 174 -8.69 -7.91 12.44
N LEU A 175 -9.39 -6.93 11.89
CA LEU A 175 -9.58 -5.60 12.46
C LEU A 175 -11.07 -5.34 12.58
N LEU A 176 -11.55 -5.33 13.82
CA LEU A 176 -12.97 -5.40 14.12
C LEU A 176 -13.43 -4.18 14.91
N GLN A 177 -14.68 -3.79 14.66
CA GLN A 177 -15.45 -2.83 15.43
C GLN A 177 -16.73 -3.50 15.97
N PRO A 178 -17.27 -3.00 17.08
CA PRO A 178 -18.47 -3.59 17.68
C PRO A 178 -19.71 -3.38 16.82
N VAL A 179 -20.63 -4.35 16.83
CA VAL A 179 -21.95 -4.25 16.14
C VAL A 179 -23.12 -3.98 17.09
N ASN A 180 -22.90 -4.09 18.40
CA ASN A 180 -23.95 -3.99 19.39
C ASN A 180 -23.43 -3.22 20.63
N PRO A 181 -24.33 -2.69 21.47
CA PRO A 181 -23.94 -1.80 22.57
C PRO A 181 -23.34 -2.51 23.79
N THR A 182 -23.20 -3.84 23.81
CA THR A 182 -22.61 -4.56 24.96
C THR A 182 -21.08 -4.44 25.01
N VAL A 183 -20.46 -4.08 23.89
CA VAL A 183 -19.05 -3.75 23.77
C VAL A 183 -18.92 -2.23 23.66
N ASP A 184 -17.92 -1.64 24.32
CA ASP A 184 -17.70 -0.18 24.25
C ASP A 184 -17.58 0.23 22.78
N PRO A 185 -18.41 1.16 22.30
CA PRO A 185 -18.45 1.51 20.89
C PRO A 185 -17.13 2.13 20.39
N ALA A 186 -16.35 2.77 21.25
CA ALA A 186 -15.01 3.23 20.89
C ALA A 186 -13.98 2.08 20.77
N SER A 187 -14.43 0.83 20.86
CA SER A 187 -13.56 -0.33 20.77
C SER A 187 -13.08 -0.59 19.35
N SER A 188 -11.79 -0.88 19.23
CA SER A 188 -11.27 -1.65 18.10
C SER A 188 -10.66 -2.94 18.62
N PHE A 189 -10.91 -4.05 17.93
CA PHE A 189 -10.37 -5.36 18.28
C PHE A 189 -9.53 -5.90 17.13
N CYS A 190 -8.24 -6.04 17.37
CA CYS A 190 -7.35 -6.72 16.46
C CYS A 190 -7.14 -8.17 16.91
N VAL A 191 -7.24 -9.13 15.99
CA VAL A 191 -6.90 -10.55 16.21
C VAL A 191 -5.87 -11.01 15.19
N TYR A 192 -4.81 -11.64 15.67
CA TYR A 192 -3.69 -12.09 14.86
C TYR A 192 -3.30 -13.55 15.16
N PRO A 193 -3.55 -14.48 14.23
CA PRO A 193 -2.97 -15.83 14.30
C PRO A 193 -1.47 -15.77 14.01
N CYS A 194 -0.64 -16.31 14.89
CA CYS A 194 0.83 -16.30 14.81
C CYS A 194 1.34 -17.70 14.51
N SER A 195 1.79 -17.91 13.27
CA SER A 195 2.50 -19.10 12.82
C SER A 195 3.96 -19.06 13.29
N THR A 196 4.60 -20.23 13.38
CA THR A 196 6.01 -20.42 13.75
C THR A 196 6.76 -21.19 12.68
N ALA A 197 8.05 -21.44 12.90
CA ALA A 197 8.84 -22.32 12.03
C ALA A 197 8.36 -23.79 12.11
N GLU A 198 7.65 -24.15 13.19
CA GLU A 198 7.21 -25.52 13.48
C GLU A 198 5.79 -25.83 13.03
N ALA A 199 4.91 -24.82 12.95
CA ALA A 199 3.52 -24.96 12.52
C ALA A 199 2.91 -23.67 11.99
N THR A 200 1.96 -23.82 11.07
CA THR A 200 1.17 -22.73 10.50
C THR A 200 -0.23 -22.68 11.09
N VAL A 201 -0.79 -21.49 11.23
CA VAL A 201 -2.16 -21.30 11.71
C VAL A 201 -2.91 -20.20 10.95
N HIS A 202 -4.20 -20.46 10.70
CA HIS A 202 -5.18 -19.47 10.26
C HIS A 202 -6.51 -19.67 11.01
N LEU A 203 -7.42 -18.70 10.89
CA LEU A 203 -8.75 -18.76 11.49
C LEU A 203 -9.84 -19.05 10.44
N SER A 204 -10.88 -19.77 10.81
CA SER A 204 -12.10 -19.95 10.00
C SER A 204 -13.33 -20.05 10.90
N SER A 205 -14.54 -20.01 10.33
CA SER A 205 -15.74 -20.37 11.08
C SER A 205 -15.85 -21.89 11.27
N ALA A 206 -16.83 -22.28 12.07
CA ALA A 206 -17.17 -23.67 12.36
C ALA A 206 -17.56 -24.44 11.08
N ARG A 207 -17.01 -25.64 10.94
CA ARG A 207 -17.37 -26.64 9.92
C ARG A 207 -18.56 -27.47 10.39
N GLU A 208 -19.10 -28.29 9.49
CA GLU A 208 -20.13 -29.27 9.85
C GLU A 208 -19.63 -30.20 10.97
N GLY A 209 -20.45 -30.38 12.01
CA GLY A 209 -20.11 -31.17 13.20
C GLY A 209 -19.37 -30.39 14.31
N GLU A 210 -18.90 -29.18 14.04
CA GLU A 210 -18.32 -28.29 15.05
C GLU A 210 -19.40 -27.41 15.69
N GLN A 211 -19.05 -26.74 16.80
CA GLN A 211 -19.99 -25.85 17.48
C GLN A 211 -20.30 -24.66 16.56
N PRO A 212 -21.58 -24.41 16.19
CA PRO A 212 -21.96 -23.26 15.38
C PRO A 212 -21.55 -21.92 16.00
N ASP A 213 -21.55 -20.87 15.18
CA ASP A 213 -21.30 -19.48 15.62
C ASP A 213 -19.99 -19.33 16.41
N THR A 214 -18.96 -20.04 15.99
CA THR A 214 -17.66 -20.13 16.67
C THR A 214 -16.51 -19.97 15.68
N VAL A 215 -15.46 -19.25 16.08
CA VAL A 215 -14.19 -19.17 15.34
C VAL A 215 -13.25 -20.29 15.80
N TYR A 216 -12.61 -20.94 14.84
CA TYR A 216 -11.64 -22.01 15.07
C TYR A 216 -10.26 -21.61 14.53
N ALA A 217 -9.22 -21.91 15.30
CA ALA A 217 -7.84 -21.94 14.84
C ALA A 217 -7.54 -23.28 14.17
N ARG A 218 -7.09 -23.21 12.92
CA ARG A 218 -6.73 -24.34 12.07
C ARG A 218 -5.22 -24.46 12.05
N VAL A 219 -4.68 -25.41 12.81
CA VAL A 219 -3.24 -25.58 12.98
C VAL A 219 -2.76 -26.75 12.13
N ARG A 220 -1.66 -26.54 11.42
CA ARG A 220 -0.97 -27.57 10.65
C ARG A 220 0.51 -27.58 11.00
N ARG A 221 1.02 -28.77 11.33
CA ARG A 221 2.45 -29.01 11.56
C ARG A 221 3.27 -28.79 10.29
N ALA A 222 4.37 -28.06 10.44
CA ALA A 222 5.36 -27.78 9.40
C ALA A 222 6.75 -28.39 9.68
N LYS A 223 6.98 -28.92 10.89
CA LYS A 223 8.22 -29.58 11.30
C LYS A 223 7.97 -30.90 12.03
N ALA A 224 8.66 -31.96 11.60
CA ALA A 224 8.56 -33.28 12.20
C ALA A 224 9.32 -33.38 13.53
N ASP A 225 8.93 -34.36 14.34
CA ASP A 225 9.70 -34.82 15.51
C ASP A 225 10.02 -33.75 16.58
N CYS A 226 9.26 -32.66 16.63
CA CYS A 226 9.34 -31.64 17.68
C CYS A 226 7.95 -31.26 18.19
N THR A 227 7.86 -30.67 19.38
CA THR A 227 6.65 -29.93 19.76
C THR A 227 6.53 -28.73 18.82
N ALA A 228 5.33 -28.53 18.26
CA ALA A 228 5.06 -27.39 17.41
C ALA A 228 4.05 -26.48 18.10
N THR A 229 4.40 -25.21 18.26
CA THR A 229 3.60 -24.23 18.99
C THR A 229 3.16 -23.12 18.06
N VAL A 230 1.90 -22.69 18.18
CA VAL A 230 1.37 -21.48 17.54
C VAL A 230 0.58 -20.66 18.54
N TYR A 231 0.33 -19.40 18.22
CA TYR A 231 -0.36 -18.48 19.11
C TYR A 231 -1.51 -17.80 18.39
N ILE A 232 -2.63 -17.59 19.06
CA ILE A 232 -3.64 -16.62 18.62
C ILE A 232 -3.63 -15.50 19.63
N VAL A 233 -3.32 -14.28 19.20
CA VAL A 233 -3.32 -13.10 20.05
C VAL A 233 -4.44 -12.15 19.65
N GLY A 234 -4.92 -11.36 20.60
CA GLY A 234 -5.85 -10.28 20.29
C GLY A 234 -5.76 -9.14 21.28
N LYS A 235 -6.02 -7.92 20.79
CA LYS A 235 -5.99 -6.68 21.58
C LYS A 235 -7.24 -5.86 21.34
N ILE A 236 -7.99 -5.58 22.41
CA ILE A 236 -9.06 -4.59 22.42
C ILE A 236 -8.53 -3.28 23.00
N THR A 237 -8.77 -2.18 22.28
CA THR A 237 -8.54 -0.80 22.75
C THR A 237 -9.86 -0.03 22.71
N THR A 238 -10.12 0.85 23.67
CA THR A 238 -11.38 1.60 23.81
C THR A 238 -11.22 3.09 23.49
N ARG A 239 -10.14 3.43 22.78
CA ARG A 239 -9.73 4.82 22.52
C ARG A 239 -10.24 5.40 21.21
N ALA A 240 -10.97 4.61 20.41
CA ALA A 240 -11.32 4.91 19.02
C ALA A 240 -10.07 5.09 18.14
N ASP A 241 -9.01 4.34 18.44
CA ASP A 241 -7.78 4.28 17.64
C ASP A 241 -7.51 2.85 17.23
N VAL A 242 -7.73 2.59 15.94
CA VAL A 242 -7.53 1.29 15.31
C VAL A 242 -6.07 0.86 15.27
N PHE A 243 -5.12 1.79 15.17
CA PHE A 243 -3.72 1.41 15.13
C PHE A 243 -3.20 1.04 16.52
N GLU A 244 -3.77 1.56 17.61
CA GLU A 244 -3.40 1.09 18.96
C GLU A 244 -3.72 -0.40 19.15
N SER A 245 -4.87 -0.90 18.64
CA SER A 245 -5.19 -2.34 18.73
C SER A 245 -4.31 -3.18 17.82
N ILE A 246 -4.01 -2.70 16.61
CA ILE A 246 -3.07 -3.35 15.68
C ILE A 246 -1.68 -3.43 16.32
N ASP A 247 -1.14 -2.30 16.78
CA ASP A 247 0.20 -2.21 17.37
C ASP A 247 0.29 -3.09 18.63
N GLY A 248 -0.76 -3.12 19.45
CA GLY A 248 -0.83 -3.99 20.62
C GLY A 248 -0.87 -5.48 20.27
N ALA A 249 -1.68 -5.90 19.29
CA ALA A 249 -1.72 -7.30 18.86
C ALA A 249 -0.38 -7.74 18.22
N ILE A 250 0.24 -6.88 17.41
CA ILE A 250 1.57 -7.15 16.84
C ILE A 250 2.65 -7.17 17.93
N ALA A 251 2.58 -6.31 18.94
CA ALA A 251 3.52 -6.34 20.07
C ALA A 251 3.41 -7.65 20.86
N MET A 252 2.19 -8.12 21.12
CA MET A 252 1.95 -9.44 21.73
C MET A 252 2.53 -10.55 20.85
N ALA A 253 2.27 -10.52 19.54
CA ALA A 253 2.82 -11.51 18.61
C ALA A 253 4.35 -11.57 18.67
N LYS A 254 5.01 -10.40 18.68
CA LYS A 254 6.47 -10.30 18.84
C LYS A 254 6.96 -10.85 20.17
N GLU A 255 6.22 -10.66 21.26
CA GLU A 255 6.56 -11.23 22.57
C GLU A 255 6.56 -12.76 22.51
N TYR A 256 5.49 -13.37 22.01
CA TYR A 256 5.38 -14.83 21.95
C TYR A 256 6.34 -15.48 20.95
N LEU A 257 6.66 -14.79 19.85
CA LEU A 257 7.65 -15.25 18.88
C LEU A 257 9.10 -14.94 19.30
N GLY A 258 9.31 -14.24 20.42
CA GLY A 258 10.65 -13.87 20.89
C GLY A 258 11.34 -12.79 20.06
N THR A 259 10.59 -11.99 19.30
CA THR A 259 11.11 -10.94 18.40
C THR A 259 10.90 -9.51 18.91
N SER A 260 10.43 -9.29 20.14
CA SER A 260 10.18 -7.93 20.68
C SER A 260 11.41 -6.99 20.65
N LYS A 261 12.62 -7.55 20.73
CA LYS A 261 13.89 -6.80 20.68
C LYS A 261 14.54 -6.79 19.31
N LEU A 262 13.93 -7.43 18.32
CA LEU A 262 14.49 -7.54 16.98
C LEU A 262 14.25 -6.23 16.22
N ALA A 263 15.33 -5.52 15.92
CA ALA A 263 15.27 -4.32 15.10
C ALA A 263 15.08 -4.69 13.64
N TYR A 264 14.11 -4.07 12.97
CA TYR A 264 13.94 -4.23 11.53
C TYR A 264 14.86 -3.29 10.77
N GLN A 265 15.67 -3.86 9.88
CA GLN A 265 16.69 -3.14 9.13
C GLN A 265 16.34 -3.18 7.63
N MET A 266 16.43 -2.03 6.98
CA MET A 266 16.40 -1.98 5.52
C MET A 266 17.64 -2.69 4.93
N PRO A 267 17.55 -3.25 3.72
CA PRO A 267 18.71 -3.68 2.96
C PRO A 267 19.77 -2.57 2.82
N PRO A 268 21.05 -2.91 2.68
CA PRO A 268 22.10 -1.92 2.44
C PRO A 268 21.81 -1.09 1.17
N ALA A 269 21.97 0.23 1.25
CA ALA A 269 21.77 1.12 0.09
C ALA A 269 22.77 0.85 -1.05
N HIS A 270 23.96 0.35 -0.71
CA HIS A 270 24.98 -0.11 -1.64
C HIS A 270 25.51 -1.46 -1.18
N ASP A 271 25.64 -2.40 -2.12
CA ASP A 271 26.32 -3.68 -1.89
C ASP A 271 26.94 -4.17 -3.19
N ARG A 272 28.10 -4.83 -3.08
CA ARG A 272 28.88 -5.37 -4.22
C ARG A 272 29.15 -4.37 -5.35
N GLY A 273 29.27 -3.09 -5.01
CA GLY A 273 29.60 -2.02 -5.96
C GLY A 273 28.43 -1.50 -6.80
N THR A 274 27.19 -1.91 -6.52
CA THR A 274 25.99 -1.31 -7.13
C THR A 274 25.04 -0.76 -6.08
N LEU A 275 24.19 0.18 -6.49
CA LEU A 275 23.05 0.60 -5.68
C LEU A 275 22.10 -0.58 -5.44
N TRP A 276 21.35 -0.51 -4.34
CA TRP A 276 20.23 -1.42 -4.10
C TRP A 276 19.26 -1.35 -5.30
N PRO A 277 18.93 -2.47 -5.97
CA PRO A 277 18.19 -2.47 -7.23
C PRO A 277 16.83 -1.77 -7.17
N HIS A 278 16.27 -1.65 -5.96
CA HIS A 278 14.95 -1.10 -5.73
C HIS A 278 14.99 0.40 -5.40
N SER A 279 16.15 1.05 -5.34
CA SER A 279 16.28 2.52 -5.16
C SER A 279 16.09 3.31 -6.45
N GLN A 280 16.40 2.70 -7.59
CA GLN A 280 16.29 3.31 -8.91
C GLN A 280 15.01 2.87 -9.62
N LEU A 281 14.66 3.58 -10.69
CA LEU A 281 13.53 3.22 -11.54
C LEU A 281 13.80 1.85 -12.18
N GLY A 282 12.90 0.90 -11.95
CA GLY A 282 12.99 -0.44 -12.49
C GLY A 282 12.18 -0.63 -13.76
N PHE A 283 12.53 -1.64 -14.54
CA PHE A 283 11.77 -2.08 -15.72
C PHE A 283 11.56 -3.60 -15.69
N CYS A 284 10.41 -4.09 -16.13
CA CYS A 284 10.02 -5.49 -16.12
C CYS A 284 9.47 -5.93 -17.50
N THR A 285 9.86 -7.12 -17.98
CA THR A 285 9.50 -7.56 -19.33
C THR A 285 8.09 -8.14 -19.48
N TRP A 286 7.35 -8.40 -18.40
CA TRP A 286 6.10 -9.18 -18.44
C TRP A 286 5.04 -8.59 -19.39
N SER A 287 4.51 -7.40 -19.09
CA SER A 287 3.49 -6.76 -19.94
C SER A 287 4.09 -5.99 -21.13
N SER A 288 5.38 -5.65 -21.04
CA SER A 288 6.09 -4.89 -22.07
C SER A 288 6.43 -5.72 -23.31
N ILE A 289 6.85 -6.98 -23.13
CA ILE A 289 6.98 -7.96 -24.23
C ILE A 289 5.63 -8.59 -24.55
N GLY A 290 4.79 -8.79 -23.54
CA GLY A 290 3.44 -9.31 -23.64
C GLY A 290 3.26 -10.53 -22.77
N GLU A 291 2.09 -10.62 -22.13
CA GLU A 291 1.73 -11.74 -21.28
C GLU A 291 1.82 -13.04 -22.10
N TYR A 292 2.51 -14.05 -21.57
CA TYR A 292 2.72 -15.36 -22.21
C TYR A 292 3.58 -15.35 -23.49
N VAL A 293 4.27 -14.24 -23.78
CA VAL A 293 5.24 -14.16 -24.89
C VAL A 293 6.65 -14.40 -24.34
N ARG A 294 7.32 -15.43 -24.85
CA ARG A 294 8.70 -15.74 -24.43
C ARG A 294 9.69 -14.70 -24.97
N PRO A 295 10.71 -14.30 -24.18
CA PRO A 295 11.72 -13.35 -24.61
C PRO A 295 12.64 -13.96 -25.69
N THR A 296 12.91 -13.19 -26.75
CA THR A 296 13.82 -13.51 -27.85
C THR A 296 14.83 -12.38 -27.99
N ASN A 297 15.99 -12.63 -28.61
CA ASN A 297 16.95 -11.57 -28.90
C ASN A 297 16.31 -10.37 -29.63
N LYS A 298 15.35 -10.62 -30.53
CA LYS A 298 14.66 -9.60 -31.32
C LYS A 298 13.74 -8.72 -30.48
N ASN A 299 12.85 -9.30 -29.68
CA ASN A 299 11.91 -8.48 -28.89
C ASN A 299 12.61 -7.76 -27.73
N MET A 300 13.67 -8.36 -27.16
CA MET A 300 14.54 -7.72 -26.18
C MET A 300 15.28 -6.52 -26.80
N ASP A 301 15.91 -6.68 -27.96
CA ASP A 301 16.60 -5.58 -28.66
C ASP A 301 15.65 -4.43 -29.01
N GLN A 302 14.46 -4.75 -29.52
CA GLN A 302 13.43 -3.76 -29.83
C GLN A 302 13.00 -2.96 -28.59
N LEU A 303 12.78 -3.66 -27.47
CA LEU A 303 12.40 -3.03 -26.20
C LEU A 303 13.51 -2.14 -25.64
N VAL A 304 14.75 -2.65 -25.61
CA VAL A 304 15.93 -1.91 -25.16
C VAL A 304 16.13 -0.65 -26.00
N LYS A 305 15.99 -0.76 -27.32
CA LYS A 305 16.07 0.38 -28.22
C LYS A 305 14.97 1.41 -27.94
N SER A 306 13.73 0.97 -27.70
CA SER A 306 12.62 1.86 -27.35
C SER A 306 12.91 2.69 -26.10
N LEU A 307 13.38 2.03 -25.04
CA LEU A 307 13.69 2.71 -23.77
C LEU A 307 14.83 3.70 -23.91
N LYS A 308 15.84 3.34 -24.71
CA LYS A 308 16.95 4.24 -25.07
C LYS A 308 16.47 5.46 -25.86
N ASP A 309 15.66 5.23 -26.89
CA ASP A 309 15.15 6.30 -27.76
C ASP A 309 14.23 7.27 -26.98
N ALA A 310 13.59 6.80 -25.91
CA ALA A 310 12.77 7.60 -25.00
C ALA A 310 13.56 8.30 -23.87
N ASP A 311 14.87 8.07 -23.76
CA ASP A 311 15.77 8.62 -22.73
C ASP A 311 15.28 8.38 -21.28
N ILE A 312 14.71 7.19 -21.03
CA ILE A 312 14.20 6.83 -19.70
C ILE A 312 15.35 6.27 -18.85
N PRO A 313 15.67 6.87 -17.68
CA PRO A 313 16.82 6.48 -16.87
C PRO A 313 16.52 5.25 -16.00
N ILE A 314 16.42 4.09 -16.63
CA ILE A 314 16.23 2.80 -15.95
C ILE A 314 17.51 2.41 -15.22
N GLY A 315 17.42 2.13 -13.91
CA GLY A 315 18.55 1.67 -13.09
C GLY A 315 18.55 0.17 -12.82
N SER A 316 17.37 -0.46 -12.81
CA SER A 316 17.22 -1.92 -12.67
C SER A 316 16.32 -2.52 -13.73
N PHE A 317 16.64 -3.71 -14.21
CA PHE A 317 15.91 -4.37 -15.31
C PHE A 317 15.63 -5.84 -14.98
N ILE A 318 14.37 -6.26 -15.04
CA ILE A 318 13.93 -7.64 -14.78
C ILE A 318 13.59 -8.32 -16.09
N ILE A 319 14.27 -9.42 -16.39
CA ILE A 319 13.86 -10.38 -17.41
C ILE A 319 12.83 -11.32 -16.75
N ASP A 320 11.56 -11.03 -16.99
CA ASP A 320 10.41 -11.73 -16.42
C ASP A 320 10.15 -13.09 -17.14
N ASP A 321 9.07 -13.78 -16.79
CA ASP A 321 8.78 -15.17 -17.17
C ASP A 321 9.02 -15.50 -18.66
N GLY A 322 9.46 -16.74 -18.91
CA GLY A 322 9.61 -17.35 -20.23
C GLY A 322 11.06 -17.55 -20.68
N TRP A 323 12.04 -16.98 -19.97
CA TRP A 323 13.47 -17.09 -20.31
C TRP A 323 14.10 -18.46 -20.00
N GLN A 324 13.56 -19.19 -19.00
CA GLN A 324 14.12 -20.46 -18.53
C GLN A 324 13.92 -21.60 -19.54
N ASP A 325 14.84 -22.57 -19.55
CA ASP A 325 14.71 -23.81 -20.31
C ASP A 325 13.70 -24.77 -19.63
N ILE A 326 12.54 -24.99 -20.27
CA ILE A 326 11.37 -25.69 -19.69
C ILE A 326 10.85 -26.80 -20.60
N ARG A 327 10.14 -27.79 -20.06
CA ARG A 327 9.43 -28.83 -20.83
C ARG A 327 7.99 -29.01 -20.33
N ALA A 328 7.08 -29.22 -21.28
CA ALA A 328 5.67 -29.47 -21.00
C ALA A 328 5.38 -30.97 -20.78
N GLY A 329 4.32 -31.29 -20.03
CA GLY A 329 3.75 -32.64 -19.95
C GLY A 329 4.58 -33.66 -19.18
N MET A 330 5.55 -33.23 -18.39
CA MET A 330 6.45 -34.13 -17.67
C MET A 330 6.01 -34.40 -16.22
N ASN A 331 5.10 -33.61 -15.66
CA ASN A 331 4.71 -33.66 -14.25
C ASN A 331 3.24 -34.11 -14.04
N GLY A 332 2.75 -34.97 -14.95
CA GLY A 332 1.43 -35.61 -14.87
C GLY A 332 0.36 -35.01 -15.77
N ILE A 333 0.46 -33.72 -16.12
CA ILE A 333 -0.55 -33.00 -16.92
C ILE A 333 0.11 -32.43 -18.19
N PRO A 334 -0.40 -32.74 -19.41
CA PRO A 334 0.23 -32.35 -20.69
C PRO A 334 0.55 -30.86 -20.83
N GLU A 335 -0.31 -29.99 -20.31
CA GLU A 335 -0.22 -28.53 -20.42
C GLU A 335 0.74 -27.91 -19.40
N THR A 336 1.17 -28.66 -18.38
CA THR A 336 2.03 -28.15 -17.31
C THR A 336 3.49 -28.12 -17.71
N THR A 337 4.16 -27.02 -17.40
CA THR A 337 5.58 -26.79 -17.69
C THR A 337 6.44 -26.84 -16.43
N GLY A 338 7.56 -27.56 -16.51
CA GLY A 338 8.56 -27.62 -15.46
C GLY A 338 9.96 -27.28 -15.95
N LEU A 339 10.84 -26.90 -15.02
CA LEU A 339 12.23 -26.54 -15.29
C LEU A 339 13.02 -27.76 -15.79
N TRP A 340 13.73 -27.60 -16.91
CA TRP A 340 14.53 -28.68 -17.51
C TRP A 340 16.01 -28.57 -17.15
N SER A 341 16.59 -27.37 -17.19
CA SER A 341 18.00 -27.12 -16.90
C SER A 341 18.17 -25.73 -16.30
N PHE A 342 19.40 -25.32 -16.02
CA PHE A 342 19.71 -23.94 -15.62
C PHE A 342 20.05 -23.04 -16.82
N ASP A 343 19.92 -23.57 -18.05
CA ASP A 343 20.11 -22.80 -19.27
C ASP A 343 18.87 -21.93 -19.57
N ILE A 344 19.08 -20.98 -20.46
CA ILE A 344 17.99 -20.24 -21.10
C ILE A 344 17.38 -21.10 -22.21
N TRP A 345 16.16 -20.79 -22.61
CA TRP A 345 15.52 -21.52 -23.71
C TRP A 345 16.16 -21.21 -25.07
N ASP A 346 16.26 -22.23 -25.92
CA ASP A 346 16.97 -22.13 -27.21
C ASP A 346 16.45 -21.01 -28.13
N GLY A 347 15.14 -20.74 -28.09
CA GLY A 347 14.54 -19.72 -28.96
C GLY A 347 14.84 -18.29 -28.53
N MET A 348 15.53 -18.09 -27.40
CA MET A 348 16.13 -16.79 -27.07
C MET A 348 17.14 -16.38 -28.16
N ASN A 349 17.82 -17.35 -28.79
CA ASN A 349 18.75 -17.17 -29.92
C ASN A 349 19.88 -16.17 -29.64
N ILE A 350 20.37 -16.16 -28.41
CA ILE A 350 21.48 -15.37 -27.88
C ILE A 350 21.90 -16.01 -26.55
N SER A 351 23.15 -15.87 -26.10
CA SER A 351 23.51 -16.35 -24.75
C SER A 351 22.94 -15.44 -23.67
N PHE A 352 22.87 -15.96 -22.44
CA PHE A 352 22.31 -15.15 -21.35
C PHE A 352 23.18 -13.93 -21.03
N ARG A 353 24.50 -14.12 -21.03
CA ARG A 353 25.45 -13.02 -20.83
C ARG A 353 25.33 -11.94 -21.91
N GLU A 354 25.27 -12.34 -23.18
CA GLU A 354 25.09 -11.39 -24.28
C GLU A 354 23.74 -10.64 -24.19
N THR A 355 22.69 -11.26 -23.63
CA THR A 355 21.43 -10.55 -23.34
C THR A 355 21.63 -9.47 -22.29
N VAL A 356 22.30 -9.79 -21.18
CA VAL A 356 22.60 -8.82 -20.12
C VAL A 356 23.48 -7.69 -20.65
N ASP A 357 24.49 -8.02 -21.46
CA ASP A 357 25.36 -7.04 -22.11
C ASP A 357 24.57 -6.13 -23.08
N MET A 358 23.64 -6.68 -23.87
CA MET A 358 22.75 -5.90 -24.74
C MET A 358 21.93 -4.87 -23.93
N ILE A 359 21.34 -5.28 -22.80
CA ILE A 359 20.56 -4.38 -21.94
C ILE A 359 21.44 -3.24 -21.41
N LYS A 360 22.59 -3.57 -20.81
CA LYS A 360 23.49 -2.59 -20.19
C LYS A 360 24.15 -1.65 -21.19
N GLN A 361 24.50 -2.15 -22.38
CA GLN A 361 25.07 -1.31 -23.45
C GLN A 361 24.00 -0.44 -24.12
N GLY A 362 22.77 -0.95 -24.23
CA GLY A 362 21.64 -0.22 -24.78
C GLY A 362 21.16 0.91 -23.86
N ILE A 363 21.13 0.66 -22.55
CA ILE A 363 20.67 1.58 -21.52
C ILE A 363 21.76 1.72 -20.44
N PRO A 364 22.73 2.65 -20.62
CA PRO A 364 23.91 2.75 -19.74
C PRO A 364 23.61 3.07 -18.27
N THR A 365 22.40 3.53 -17.95
CA THR A 365 21.97 3.75 -16.56
C THR A 365 21.65 2.44 -15.82
N VAL A 366 21.48 1.32 -16.52
CA VAL A 366 21.15 0.02 -15.89
C VAL A 366 22.38 -0.55 -15.18
N GLU A 367 22.38 -0.48 -13.84
CA GLU A 367 23.40 -1.10 -13.00
C GLU A 367 23.07 -2.56 -12.71
N ASN A 368 21.80 -2.82 -12.39
CA ASN A 368 21.32 -4.11 -11.90
C ASN A 368 20.40 -4.79 -12.93
N VAL A 369 20.69 -6.05 -13.27
CA VAL A 369 19.77 -6.91 -14.05
C VAL A 369 19.32 -8.07 -13.17
N GLY A 370 18.03 -8.36 -13.18
CA GLY A 370 17.37 -9.38 -12.39
C GLY A 370 16.58 -10.35 -13.25
N VAL A 371 16.15 -11.46 -12.65
CA VAL A 371 15.37 -12.51 -13.32
C VAL A 371 14.15 -12.89 -12.52
N TRP A 372 13.07 -13.23 -13.21
CA TRP A 372 11.93 -13.91 -12.63
C TRP A 372 12.18 -15.43 -12.54
N MET A 373 11.64 -16.08 -11.52
CA MET A 373 11.56 -17.54 -11.37
C MET A 373 10.48 -17.89 -10.33
N THR A 374 10.15 -19.18 -10.14
CA THR A 374 9.32 -19.62 -9.00
C THR A 374 10.15 -20.29 -7.90
N LEU A 375 9.64 -20.28 -6.66
CA LEU A 375 10.32 -20.93 -5.52
C LEU A 375 10.62 -22.42 -5.70
N HIS A 376 9.90 -23.10 -6.58
CA HIS A 376 10.05 -24.52 -6.93
C HIS A 376 10.72 -24.73 -8.30
N GLY A 377 11.32 -23.70 -8.89
CA GLY A 377 12.10 -23.77 -10.12
C GLY A 377 11.38 -23.21 -11.34
N TYR A 378 10.14 -23.64 -11.58
CA TYR A 378 9.22 -23.06 -12.57
C TYR A 378 7.77 -23.37 -12.15
N TRP A 379 6.76 -22.88 -12.87
CA TRP A 379 5.33 -22.97 -12.48
C TRP A 379 4.90 -24.34 -11.94
N ASN A 380 5.30 -25.46 -12.56
CA ASN A 380 4.93 -26.80 -12.10
C ASN A 380 6.14 -27.62 -11.61
N SER A 381 7.14 -26.95 -11.03
CA SER A 381 8.39 -27.47 -10.43
C SER A 381 9.42 -27.98 -11.45
N ILE A 382 10.33 -28.86 -11.03
CA ILE A 382 11.32 -29.47 -11.91
C ILE A 382 10.64 -30.54 -12.78
N ALA A 383 10.96 -30.59 -14.07
CA ALA A 383 10.43 -31.63 -14.95
C ALA A 383 10.96 -33.01 -14.53
N SER A 384 10.08 -34.00 -14.37
CA SER A 384 10.41 -35.34 -13.83
C SER A 384 11.52 -36.11 -14.56
N LYS A 385 11.81 -35.75 -15.82
CA LYS A 385 12.85 -36.36 -16.67
C LYS A 385 14.08 -35.46 -16.86
N SER A 386 14.14 -34.33 -16.16
CA SER A 386 15.24 -33.38 -16.22
C SER A 386 16.57 -34.02 -15.75
N PRO A 387 17.72 -33.64 -16.32
CA PRO A 387 19.03 -33.99 -15.77
C PRO A 387 19.23 -33.51 -14.31
N LEU A 388 18.50 -32.48 -13.88
CA LEU A 388 18.53 -31.96 -12.51
C LEU A 388 18.00 -33.00 -11.50
N VAL A 389 17.10 -33.89 -11.92
CA VAL A 389 16.53 -34.96 -11.08
C VAL A 389 17.63 -35.87 -10.54
N ALA A 390 18.51 -36.34 -11.43
CA ALA A 390 19.64 -37.18 -11.04
C ALA A 390 20.70 -36.38 -10.26
N LYS A 391 21.02 -35.16 -10.71
CA LYS A 391 22.08 -34.33 -10.11
C LYS A 391 21.80 -33.99 -8.65
N TYR A 392 20.57 -33.59 -8.33
CA TYR A 392 20.16 -33.14 -7.00
C TYR A 392 19.27 -34.14 -6.25
N LYS A 393 19.16 -35.37 -6.75
CA LYS A 393 18.39 -36.45 -6.13
C LYS A 393 16.95 -36.03 -5.81
N MET A 394 16.29 -35.37 -6.77
CA MET A 394 14.96 -34.79 -6.57
C MET A 394 13.97 -35.86 -6.10
N LYS A 395 13.07 -35.48 -5.19
CA LYS A 395 12.01 -36.34 -4.66
C LYS A 395 10.63 -35.87 -5.15
N PRO A 396 9.69 -36.80 -5.35
CA PRO A 396 8.31 -36.48 -5.70
C PRO A 396 7.52 -36.06 -4.46
N PHE A 397 6.79 -34.95 -4.57
CA PHE A 397 5.87 -34.45 -3.56
C PHE A 397 4.48 -34.27 -4.16
N LYS A 398 3.46 -34.77 -3.46
CA LYS A 398 2.06 -34.57 -3.86
C LYS A 398 1.59 -33.20 -3.41
N LEU A 399 0.72 -32.59 -4.21
CA LEU A 399 -0.03 -31.41 -3.83
C LEU A 399 -1.47 -31.80 -3.48
N SER A 400 -2.05 -31.12 -2.50
CA SER A 400 -3.43 -31.35 -2.08
C SER A 400 -4.10 -30.05 -1.63
N ARG A 401 -5.31 -29.82 -2.14
CA ARG A 401 -6.18 -28.71 -1.78
C ARG A 401 -6.76 -28.86 -0.37
N ASP A 402 -6.72 -30.06 0.20
CA ASP A 402 -7.07 -30.29 1.62
C ASP A 402 -6.11 -29.58 2.59
N CYS A 403 -4.99 -29.08 2.09
CA CYS A 403 -4.07 -28.22 2.84
C CYS A 403 -4.52 -26.75 2.87
N VAL A 404 -5.27 -26.31 1.86
CA VAL A 404 -5.79 -24.93 1.73
C VAL A 404 -7.22 -24.99 1.16
N PRO A 405 -8.21 -25.43 1.97
CA PRO A 405 -9.56 -25.71 1.48
C PRO A 405 -10.32 -24.44 1.08
N GLY A 406 -11.46 -24.61 0.39
CA GLY A 406 -12.42 -23.52 0.11
C GLY A 406 -12.09 -22.60 -1.07
N LEU A 407 -10.90 -22.72 -1.65
CA LEU A 407 -10.49 -21.93 -2.80
C LEU A 407 -11.30 -22.33 -4.05
N THR A 408 -11.91 -21.33 -4.70
CA THR A 408 -12.64 -21.50 -5.96
C THR A 408 -11.69 -21.47 -7.16
N TYR A 409 -11.89 -22.37 -8.12
CA TYR A 409 -11.26 -22.29 -9.44
C TYR A 409 -12.16 -21.44 -10.36
N ASP A 410 -11.70 -20.25 -10.74
CA ASP A 410 -12.48 -19.30 -11.55
C ASP A 410 -12.24 -19.42 -13.06
N GLY A 411 -11.49 -20.44 -13.50
CA GLY A 411 -11.27 -20.73 -14.92
C GLY A 411 -10.23 -19.84 -15.61
N PHE A 412 -9.58 -18.92 -14.88
CA PHE A 412 -8.35 -18.31 -15.39
C PHE A 412 -7.30 -19.43 -15.56
N GLN A 413 -6.64 -19.50 -16.72
CA GLN A 413 -5.57 -20.47 -16.96
C GLN A 413 -4.41 -20.16 -16.02
N MET A 414 -4.45 -20.76 -14.83
CA MET A 414 -3.33 -20.70 -13.90
C MET A 414 -2.18 -21.51 -14.49
N GLN A 415 -1.02 -20.88 -14.63
CA GLN A 415 0.19 -21.55 -15.12
C GLN A 415 0.62 -22.68 -14.17
N THR A 416 0.37 -22.52 -12.86
CA THR A 416 0.50 -23.58 -11.85
C THR A 416 -0.82 -24.30 -11.63
N CYS A 417 -0.83 -25.59 -11.95
CA CYS A 417 -2.02 -26.41 -11.82
C CYS A 417 -2.20 -26.92 -10.38
N THR A 418 -3.41 -26.78 -9.84
CA THR A 418 -3.88 -27.49 -8.64
C THR A 418 -5.34 -27.88 -8.85
N GLN A 419 -5.63 -28.50 -10.00
CA GLN A 419 -6.99 -28.88 -10.37
C GLN A 419 -7.57 -29.94 -9.40
N PRO A 420 -8.91 -30.07 -9.33
CA PRO A 420 -9.57 -30.95 -8.36
C PRO A 420 -9.27 -32.46 -8.52
N ASP A 421 -8.76 -32.89 -9.67
CA ASP A 421 -8.34 -34.25 -9.96
C ASP A 421 -6.87 -34.49 -9.53
N GLU A 422 -6.64 -34.39 -8.22
CA GLU A 422 -5.33 -34.40 -7.54
C GLU A 422 -4.47 -35.69 -7.72
N LYS A 423 -4.94 -36.69 -8.48
CA LYS A 423 -4.33 -38.04 -8.46
C LYS A 423 -2.96 -38.12 -9.15
N ASP A 424 -2.66 -37.21 -10.07
CA ASP A 424 -1.48 -37.29 -10.92
C ASP A 424 -0.51 -36.09 -10.83
N TYR A 425 -0.80 -35.09 -9.99
CA TYR A 425 0.04 -33.88 -9.92
C TYR A 425 1.15 -34.01 -8.86
N ILE A 426 2.39 -34.05 -9.34
CA ILE A 426 3.59 -34.30 -8.53
C ILE A 426 4.61 -33.21 -8.81
N TRP A 427 5.09 -32.59 -7.74
CA TRP A 427 6.28 -31.73 -7.80
C TRP A 427 7.55 -32.52 -7.56
N TRP A 428 8.59 -32.20 -8.31
CA TRP A 428 9.92 -32.76 -8.11
C TRP A 428 10.81 -31.68 -7.51
N LEU A 429 11.20 -31.86 -6.24
CA LEU A 429 11.96 -30.87 -5.47
C LEU A 429 13.26 -31.49 -4.95
N PRO A 430 14.32 -30.69 -4.74
CA PRO A 430 15.51 -31.20 -4.07
C PRO A 430 15.12 -31.62 -2.66
N PRO A 431 15.72 -32.67 -2.08
CA PRO A 431 15.57 -32.95 -0.66
C PRO A 431 16.00 -31.72 0.18
N LYS A 432 15.39 -31.51 1.34
CA LYS A 432 15.67 -30.36 2.23
C LYS A 432 17.16 -30.10 2.49
N GLU A 433 17.98 -31.14 2.62
CA GLU A 433 19.42 -31.03 2.82
C GLU A 433 20.21 -30.51 1.59
N LEU A 434 19.61 -30.55 0.39
CA LEU A 434 20.18 -30.07 -0.87
C LEU A 434 19.54 -28.78 -1.38
N ALA A 435 18.48 -28.28 -0.75
CA ALA A 435 17.77 -27.06 -1.16
C ALA A 435 18.70 -25.85 -1.36
N TYR A 436 19.59 -25.58 -0.39
CA TYR A 436 20.57 -24.50 -0.51
C TYR A 436 21.56 -24.72 -1.66
N GLN A 437 22.09 -25.94 -1.84
CA GLN A 437 23.06 -26.21 -2.91
C GLN A 437 22.42 -26.10 -4.30
N PHE A 438 21.16 -26.54 -4.44
CA PHE A 438 20.38 -26.37 -5.66
C PHE A 438 20.27 -24.88 -6.04
N TRP A 439 19.84 -24.03 -5.10
CA TRP A 439 19.71 -22.59 -5.34
C TRP A 439 21.04 -21.88 -5.54
N LYS A 440 22.07 -22.26 -4.79
CA LYS A 440 23.41 -21.70 -4.96
C LYS A 440 23.96 -21.94 -6.36
N ASP A 441 23.80 -23.15 -6.89
CA ASP A 441 24.25 -23.46 -8.24
C ASP A 441 23.41 -22.70 -9.29
N TYR A 442 22.09 -22.63 -9.11
CA TYR A 442 21.20 -21.86 -10.00
C TYR A 442 21.61 -20.39 -10.04
N PHE A 443 21.72 -19.74 -8.89
CA PHE A 443 22.09 -18.33 -8.82
C PHE A 443 23.54 -18.09 -9.27
N SER A 444 24.45 -19.04 -9.10
CA SER A 444 25.81 -18.93 -9.63
C SER A 444 25.84 -18.88 -11.16
N VAL A 445 24.99 -19.67 -11.84
CA VAL A 445 24.83 -19.61 -13.30
C VAL A 445 24.27 -18.24 -13.71
N CYS A 446 23.23 -17.75 -13.02
CA CYS A 446 22.67 -16.42 -13.26
C CYS A 446 23.72 -15.31 -13.04
N ALA A 447 24.45 -15.34 -11.94
CA ALA A 447 25.49 -14.35 -11.62
C ALA A 447 26.63 -14.40 -12.66
N ALA A 448 26.99 -15.58 -13.16
CA ALA A 448 27.94 -15.72 -14.24
C ALA A 448 27.44 -15.11 -15.56
N ALA A 449 26.13 -14.94 -15.75
CA ALA A 449 25.57 -14.17 -16.87
C ALA A 449 25.50 -12.65 -16.60
N GLY A 450 25.78 -12.20 -15.37
CA GLY A 450 25.69 -10.80 -14.96
C GLY A 450 24.37 -10.42 -14.26
N ILE A 451 23.57 -11.40 -13.85
CA ILE A 451 22.38 -11.19 -13.03
C ILE A 451 22.78 -10.85 -11.58
N THR A 452 22.00 -9.98 -10.94
CA THR A 452 22.34 -9.32 -9.67
C THR A 452 21.20 -9.30 -8.65
N PHE A 453 20.01 -9.77 -9.00
CA PHE A 453 18.85 -9.89 -8.11
C PHE A 453 17.79 -10.82 -8.72
N ALA A 454 16.78 -11.21 -7.94
CA ALA A 454 15.71 -12.10 -8.41
C ALA A 454 14.31 -11.64 -7.96
N LYS A 455 13.32 -11.89 -8.79
CA LYS A 455 11.89 -11.86 -8.44
C LYS A 455 11.42 -13.32 -8.36
N VAL A 456 10.94 -13.73 -7.19
CA VAL A 456 10.61 -15.12 -6.88
C VAL A 456 9.11 -15.25 -6.69
N ASP A 457 8.44 -15.83 -7.68
CA ASP A 457 7.00 -16.01 -7.74
C ASP A 457 6.56 -17.36 -7.15
N ASP A 458 5.24 -17.53 -7.13
CA ASP A 458 4.51 -18.75 -6.79
C ASP A 458 4.80 -19.35 -5.40
N GLN A 459 5.29 -18.55 -4.45
CA GLN A 459 5.73 -19.03 -3.13
C GLN A 459 4.58 -19.61 -2.30
N ALA A 460 3.40 -19.01 -2.36
CA ALA A 460 2.23 -19.45 -1.60
C ALA A 460 1.71 -20.83 -2.05
N TYR A 461 2.05 -21.31 -3.25
CA TYR A 461 1.68 -22.66 -3.68
C TYR A 461 2.37 -23.76 -2.88
N CYS A 462 3.48 -23.46 -2.19
CA CYS A 462 4.08 -24.39 -1.26
C CYS A 462 3.13 -24.80 -0.12
N SER A 463 2.09 -24.01 0.20
CA SER A 463 1.05 -24.41 1.16
C SER A 463 0.30 -25.68 0.73
N PHE A 464 0.28 -26.02 -0.56
CA PHE A 464 -0.42 -27.20 -1.07
C PHE A 464 0.41 -28.49 -0.98
N LEU A 465 1.72 -28.43 -0.72
CA LEU A 465 2.54 -29.63 -0.54
C LEU A 465 1.97 -30.48 0.59
N ALA A 466 1.67 -31.75 0.34
CA ALA A 466 0.91 -32.58 1.25
C ALA A 466 1.75 -33.11 2.43
N GLY A 467 1.10 -33.30 3.58
CA GLY A 467 1.70 -33.88 4.78
C GLY A 467 2.71 -32.96 5.48
N VAL A 468 3.34 -33.49 6.53
CA VAL A 468 4.39 -32.78 7.29
C VAL A 468 5.68 -32.69 6.48
N GLU A 469 6.07 -33.77 5.78
CA GLU A 469 7.27 -33.79 4.94
C GLU A 469 7.23 -32.71 3.85
N GLY A 470 6.08 -32.54 3.19
CA GLY A 470 5.92 -31.49 2.18
C GLY A 470 5.99 -30.07 2.77
N ALA A 471 5.50 -29.87 3.99
CA ALA A 471 5.63 -28.58 4.66
C ALA A 471 7.09 -28.31 5.09
N GLU A 472 7.81 -29.31 5.59
CA GLU A 472 9.25 -29.17 5.87
C GLU A 472 10.05 -28.82 4.63
N GLU A 473 9.74 -29.48 3.50
CA GLU A 473 10.41 -29.23 2.23
C GLU A 473 10.17 -27.80 1.73
N ALA A 474 8.93 -27.30 1.83
CA ALA A 474 8.60 -25.91 1.52
C ALA A 474 9.46 -24.91 2.32
N PHE A 475 9.63 -25.16 3.62
CA PHE A 475 10.37 -24.28 4.51
C PHE A 475 11.87 -24.30 4.16
N ALA A 476 12.44 -25.49 4.00
CA ALA A 476 13.84 -25.65 3.61
C ALA A 476 14.16 -25.07 2.23
N LEU A 477 13.22 -25.18 1.28
CA LEU A 477 13.37 -24.63 -0.05
C LEU A 477 13.45 -23.09 -0.03
N TRP A 478 12.59 -22.45 0.76
CA TRP A 478 12.62 -21.00 0.96
C TRP A 478 13.88 -20.53 1.69
N ASP A 479 14.25 -21.21 2.77
CA ASP A 479 15.45 -20.87 3.55
C ASP A 479 16.73 -21.02 2.70
N GLY A 480 16.81 -22.12 1.95
CA GLY A 480 17.91 -22.40 1.03
C GLY A 480 18.00 -21.39 -0.11
N MET A 481 16.86 -20.97 -0.66
CA MET A 481 16.77 -19.95 -1.71
C MET A 481 17.29 -18.60 -1.21
N ASN A 482 16.76 -18.08 -0.09
CA ASN A 482 17.18 -16.78 0.43
C ASN A 482 18.66 -16.77 0.80
N LYS A 483 19.12 -17.79 1.52
CA LYS A 483 20.54 -17.91 1.90
C LYS A 483 21.45 -17.92 0.68
N ALA A 484 21.07 -18.65 -0.37
CA ALA A 484 21.84 -18.69 -1.62
C ALA A 484 21.81 -17.33 -2.35
N ALA A 485 20.66 -16.64 -2.37
CA ALA A 485 20.54 -15.32 -2.98
C ALA A 485 21.39 -14.28 -2.25
N ASP A 486 21.35 -14.23 -0.91
CA ASP A 486 22.19 -13.32 -0.11
C ASP A 486 23.68 -13.56 -0.35
N GLU A 487 24.10 -14.83 -0.47
CA GLU A 487 25.49 -15.19 -0.73
C GLU A 487 25.95 -14.84 -2.14
N ILE A 488 25.09 -14.98 -3.15
CA ILE A 488 25.48 -14.80 -4.56
C ILE A 488 25.22 -13.38 -5.07
N PHE A 489 24.07 -12.80 -4.72
CA PHE A 489 23.65 -11.48 -5.17
C PHE A 489 23.93 -10.39 -4.13
N GLY A 490 23.84 -10.71 -2.84
CA GLY A 490 23.90 -9.73 -1.74
C GLY A 490 22.57 -9.60 -1.00
N GLU A 491 22.59 -8.98 0.18
CA GLU A 491 21.43 -8.90 1.07
C GLU A 491 20.26 -8.11 0.44
N GLY A 492 19.04 -8.63 0.57
CA GLY A 492 17.82 -7.90 0.22
C GLY A 492 17.62 -7.70 -1.30
N ARG A 493 18.17 -8.60 -2.11
CA ARG A 493 18.08 -8.62 -3.59
C ARG A 493 17.08 -9.64 -4.10
N VAL A 494 16.07 -9.96 -3.30
CA VAL A 494 14.95 -10.83 -3.66
C VAL A 494 13.63 -10.07 -3.48
N ILE A 495 12.83 -10.04 -4.55
CA ILE A 495 11.41 -9.65 -4.49
C ILE A 495 10.60 -10.92 -4.23
N HIS A 496 9.95 -11.01 -3.07
CA HIS A 496 9.06 -12.11 -2.73
C HIS A 496 7.66 -11.86 -3.28
N CYS A 497 7.29 -12.66 -4.27
CA CYS A 497 6.07 -12.49 -5.01
C CYS A 497 5.14 -13.69 -4.85
N MET A 498 3.82 -13.47 -4.97
CA MET A 498 2.78 -14.48 -4.78
C MET A 498 2.96 -15.22 -3.46
N ALA A 499 3.40 -14.48 -2.44
CA ALA A 499 3.86 -15.02 -1.17
C ALA A 499 2.86 -14.73 -0.03
N HIS A 500 1.58 -14.48 -0.33
CA HIS A 500 0.55 -14.33 0.71
C HIS A 500 0.10 -15.71 1.23
N TYR A 501 0.89 -16.26 2.16
CA TYR A 501 0.58 -17.48 2.90
C TYR A 501 1.03 -17.36 4.37
N GLU A 502 0.67 -18.34 5.19
CA GLU A 502 0.76 -18.27 6.65
C GLU A 502 2.15 -17.90 7.17
N ARG A 503 3.19 -18.55 6.64
CA ARG A 503 4.58 -18.33 7.08
C ARG A 503 5.05 -16.90 6.83
N LEU A 504 4.69 -16.34 5.67
CA LEU A 504 5.11 -15.01 5.29
C LEU A 504 4.25 -13.91 5.92
N PHE A 505 2.92 -14.00 5.78
CA PHE A 505 2.00 -12.94 6.20
C PHE A 505 1.80 -12.93 7.71
N ASN A 506 1.68 -14.11 8.33
CA ASN A 506 1.39 -14.22 9.75
C ASN A 506 2.32 -15.17 10.52
N GLY A 507 3.59 -15.25 10.11
CA GLY A 507 4.58 -16.17 10.67
C GLY A 507 5.96 -15.59 10.88
N ASP A 508 6.95 -16.48 10.95
CA ASP A 508 8.35 -16.20 11.28
C ASP A 508 9.02 -15.25 10.27
N ILE A 509 8.67 -15.30 8.98
CA ILE A 509 9.26 -14.42 7.97
C ILE A 509 8.74 -12.98 8.13
N GLY A 510 7.42 -12.79 8.18
CA GLY A 510 6.82 -11.47 8.36
C GLY A 510 7.20 -10.80 9.67
N MET A 511 7.50 -11.59 10.71
CA MET A 511 8.01 -11.10 12.00
C MET A 511 9.54 -10.97 12.07
N GLY A 512 10.23 -11.23 10.96
CA GLY A 512 11.67 -11.06 10.80
C GLY A 512 12.52 -12.13 11.48
N LEU A 513 11.93 -13.15 12.08
CA LEU A 513 12.66 -14.22 12.75
C LEU A 513 13.50 -15.03 11.74
N ALA A 514 12.91 -15.37 10.59
CA ALA A 514 13.60 -16.13 9.54
C ALA A 514 14.73 -15.33 8.85
N THR A 515 14.64 -13.99 8.87
CA THR A 515 15.57 -13.08 8.20
C THR A 515 16.48 -12.31 9.18
N ASN A 516 16.45 -12.68 10.47
CA ASN A 516 17.18 -12.00 11.54
C ASN A 516 16.99 -10.46 11.54
N GLY A 517 15.75 -10.02 11.32
CA GLY A 517 15.36 -8.62 11.32
C GLY A 517 15.71 -7.87 10.03
N LYS A 518 16.26 -8.53 9.01
CA LYS A 518 16.44 -7.92 7.69
C LYS A 518 15.11 -7.88 6.95
N LYS A 519 14.66 -6.70 6.57
CA LYS A 519 13.43 -6.54 5.80
C LYS A 519 13.59 -7.14 4.40
N VAL A 520 12.55 -7.82 3.93
CA VAL A 520 12.49 -8.36 2.56
C VAL A 520 11.42 -7.66 1.73
N VAL A 521 11.66 -7.51 0.42
CA VAL A 521 10.68 -6.93 -0.50
C VAL A 521 9.56 -7.94 -0.75
N PHE A 522 8.32 -7.50 -0.66
CA PHE A 522 7.14 -8.36 -0.74
C PHE A 522 6.08 -7.74 -1.66
N ARG A 523 5.69 -8.46 -2.71
CA ARG A 523 4.57 -8.02 -3.58
C ARG A 523 3.28 -8.04 -2.79
N ASN A 524 2.74 -6.84 -2.59
CA ASN A 524 1.69 -6.55 -1.63
C ASN A 524 0.27 -6.84 -2.15
N THR A 525 0.11 -7.06 -3.46
CA THR A 525 -1.17 -7.34 -4.10
C THR A 525 -1.05 -8.32 -5.25
N ASN A 526 -2.22 -8.78 -5.75
CA ASN A 526 -2.35 -9.45 -7.03
C ASN A 526 -1.90 -8.56 -8.20
N ASP A 527 -1.66 -9.20 -9.34
CA ASP A 527 -1.15 -8.58 -10.57
C ASP A 527 -1.92 -7.31 -10.94
N PHE A 528 -1.17 -6.24 -11.15
CA PHE A 528 -1.66 -5.02 -11.78
C PHE A 528 -1.99 -5.30 -13.27
N GLY A 529 -3.15 -4.79 -13.71
CA GLY A 529 -3.53 -4.77 -15.12
C GLY A 529 -4.14 -6.01 -15.73
N LEU A 530 -4.58 -6.94 -14.89
CA LEU A 530 -5.50 -7.99 -15.34
C LEU A 530 -6.91 -7.42 -15.59
N PRO A 531 -7.59 -7.82 -16.69
CA PRO A 531 -8.90 -7.27 -17.05
C PRO A 531 -9.99 -7.80 -16.11
N ARG A 532 -10.28 -7.05 -15.04
CA ARG A 532 -11.31 -7.38 -14.05
C ARG A 532 -12.14 -6.13 -13.74
N PRO A 533 -13.43 -6.28 -13.40
CA PRO A 533 -14.23 -5.15 -12.93
C PRO A 533 -13.53 -4.48 -11.75
N ASN A 534 -13.53 -3.14 -11.73
CA ASN A 534 -13.01 -2.35 -10.61
C ASN A 534 -11.52 -2.55 -10.25
N VAL A 535 -10.72 -3.19 -11.12
CA VAL A 535 -9.33 -3.58 -10.81
C VAL A 535 -8.46 -2.45 -10.30
N HIS A 536 -8.60 -1.22 -10.83
CA HIS A 536 -7.77 -0.10 -10.44
C HIS A 536 -8.05 0.38 -9.01
N ARG A 537 -9.32 0.56 -8.63
CA ARG A 537 -9.69 0.96 -7.27
C ARG A 537 -9.39 -0.15 -6.26
N ASP A 538 -9.58 -1.40 -6.65
CA ASP A 538 -9.33 -2.56 -5.80
C ASP A 538 -7.83 -2.72 -5.56
N HIS A 539 -7.00 -2.44 -6.56
CA HIS A 539 -5.54 -2.41 -6.42
C HIS A 539 -5.05 -1.34 -5.43
N ILE A 540 -5.61 -0.13 -5.46
CA ILE A 540 -5.33 0.91 -4.43
C ILE A 540 -5.79 0.42 -3.06
N HIS A 541 -7.03 -0.06 -2.97
CA HIS A 541 -7.62 -0.52 -1.72
C HIS A 541 -6.79 -1.64 -1.07
N TYR A 542 -6.48 -2.71 -1.81
CA TYR A 542 -5.70 -3.82 -1.30
C TYR A 542 -4.29 -3.39 -0.88
N ASN A 543 -3.61 -2.54 -1.67
CA ASN A 543 -2.30 -2.05 -1.30
C ASN A 543 -2.31 -1.29 0.04
N LEU A 544 -3.26 -0.36 0.20
CA LEU A 544 -3.36 0.48 1.40
C LEU A 544 -3.82 -0.29 2.63
N MET A 545 -4.80 -1.19 2.48
CA MET A 545 -5.28 -2.03 3.57
C MET A 545 -4.18 -3.00 4.05
N ASN A 546 -3.53 -3.72 3.15
CA ASN A 546 -2.43 -4.62 3.52
C ASN A 546 -1.28 -3.87 4.21
N SER A 547 -1.01 -2.63 3.78
CA SER A 547 -0.01 -1.75 4.38
C SER A 547 -0.27 -1.37 5.84
N MET A 548 -1.51 -1.47 6.33
CA MET A 548 -1.79 -1.25 7.75
C MET A 548 -1.10 -2.28 8.64
N ILE A 549 -0.88 -3.49 8.14
CA ILE A 549 -0.28 -4.58 8.90
C ILE A 549 1.20 -4.70 8.55
N ILE A 550 1.50 -4.66 7.25
CA ILE A 550 2.84 -4.86 6.70
C ILE A 550 3.83 -3.79 7.16
N SER A 551 3.38 -2.56 7.43
CA SER A 551 4.25 -1.51 7.99
C SER A 551 4.78 -1.83 9.39
N ARG A 552 4.14 -2.74 10.15
CA ARG A 552 4.61 -3.25 11.45
C ARG A 552 5.40 -4.55 11.36
N MET A 553 5.64 -5.04 10.15
CA MET A 553 6.32 -6.29 9.84
C MET A 553 7.73 -6.04 9.28
N CYS A 554 8.51 -7.11 9.18
CA CYS A 554 9.85 -7.11 8.60
C CYS A 554 9.79 -7.17 7.06
N LEU A 555 8.91 -6.35 6.46
CA LEU A 555 8.56 -6.40 5.04
C LEU A 555 8.64 -5.00 4.42
N ILE A 556 8.99 -4.95 3.14
CA ILE A 556 8.96 -3.75 2.30
C ILE A 556 7.90 -3.99 1.21
N PRO A 557 6.74 -3.32 1.28
CA PRO A 557 5.67 -3.59 0.34
C PRO A 557 6.00 -3.08 -1.07
N ASP A 558 5.84 -3.95 -2.06
CA ASP A 558 5.93 -3.70 -3.49
C ASP A 558 4.50 -3.60 -4.07
N ALA A 559 4.18 -2.47 -4.70
CA ALA A 559 2.87 -2.19 -5.30
C ALA A 559 2.68 -2.84 -6.68
N ASP A 560 3.63 -3.65 -7.14
CA ASP A 560 3.65 -4.33 -8.42
C ASP A 560 4.03 -3.45 -9.63
N MET A 561 4.27 -4.13 -10.76
CA MET A 561 4.53 -3.58 -12.08
C MET A 561 3.53 -2.49 -12.47
N PHE A 562 3.98 -1.55 -13.29
CA PHE A 562 3.28 -0.33 -13.64
C PHE A 562 3.36 -0.06 -15.14
N MET A 563 2.23 0.22 -15.78
CA MET A 563 2.20 0.71 -17.15
C MET A 563 1.95 2.22 -17.10
N SER A 564 2.98 3.02 -17.34
CA SER A 564 2.95 4.47 -17.29
C SER A 564 2.08 5.10 -18.38
N ALA A 565 1.88 4.45 -19.54
CA ALA A 565 1.05 5.00 -20.61
C ALA A 565 -0.37 4.41 -20.70
N ALA A 566 -0.76 3.57 -19.74
CA ALA A 566 -2.05 2.90 -19.76
C ALA A 566 -2.64 2.81 -18.35
N GLN A 567 -3.91 2.42 -18.24
CA GLN A 567 -4.49 1.96 -16.97
C GLN A 567 -4.48 3.01 -15.84
N TRP A 568 -4.92 4.23 -16.15
CA TRP A 568 -4.96 5.39 -15.25
C TRP A 568 -3.55 5.72 -14.67
N PRO A 569 -2.63 6.19 -15.53
CA PRO A 569 -1.23 6.39 -15.18
C PRO A 569 -0.97 7.15 -13.89
N GLU A 570 -1.46 8.39 -13.79
CA GLU A 570 -1.23 9.27 -12.65
C GLU A 570 -1.81 8.69 -11.35
N TYR A 571 -3.01 8.11 -11.44
CA TYR A 571 -3.69 7.45 -10.31
C TYR A 571 -2.81 6.38 -9.65
N HIS A 572 -2.13 5.57 -10.45
CA HIS A 572 -1.27 4.47 -9.99
C HIS A 572 0.19 4.88 -9.74
N ALA A 573 0.67 5.94 -10.41
CA ALA A 573 1.96 6.55 -10.12
C ALA A 573 1.97 7.18 -8.72
N VAL A 574 0.88 7.86 -8.33
CA VAL A 574 0.75 8.42 -6.98
C VAL A 574 0.90 7.31 -5.92
N LEU A 575 0.22 6.16 -6.05
CA LEU A 575 0.40 5.05 -5.09
C LEU A 575 1.88 4.66 -4.93
N ARG A 576 2.61 4.56 -6.04
CA ARG A 576 4.01 4.13 -6.09
C ARG A 576 4.97 5.15 -5.48
N ALA A 577 4.71 6.44 -5.68
CA ALA A 577 5.46 7.51 -5.01
C ALA A 577 5.31 7.44 -3.47
N PHE A 578 4.20 6.89 -2.99
CA PHE A 578 3.90 6.74 -1.57
C PHE A 578 4.08 5.30 -1.06
N PHE A 579 4.85 4.47 -1.78
CA PHE A 579 5.24 3.12 -1.38
C PHE A 579 6.77 2.99 -1.29
N PRO A 580 7.30 2.31 -0.25
CA PRO A 580 8.75 2.18 -0.05
C PRO A 580 9.41 1.12 -0.95
N GLY A 581 8.62 0.24 -1.57
CA GLY A 581 9.10 -0.80 -2.47
C GLY A 581 9.50 -0.30 -3.86
N PRO A 582 9.92 -1.20 -4.76
CA PRO A 582 10.37 -0.85 -6.10
C PRO A 582 9.26 -0.21 -6.94
N VAL A 583 9.66 0.64 -7.90
CA VAL A 583 8.80 1.14 -8.97
C VAL A 583 9.24 0.47 -10.26
N LEU A 584 8.46 -0.52 -10.71
CA LEU A 584 8.78 -1.37 -11.85
C LEU A 584 7.90 -1.00 -13.04
N LEU A 585 8.44 -0.29 -14.04
CA LEU A 585 7.73 -0.06 -15.30
C LEU A 585 7.56 -1.37 -16.08
N SER A 586 6.50 -1.48 -16.88
CA SER A 586 6.20 -2.64 -17.73
C SER A 586 5.52 -2.19 -19.03
N ASP A 587 5.86 -0.97 -19.46
CA ASP A 587 5.36 -0.34 -20.68
C ASP A 587 5.74 -1.11 -21.94
N ARG A 588 4.81 -1.22 -22.88
CA ARG A 588 5.15 -1.72 -24.21
C ARG A 588 6.10 -0.74 -24.91
N ALA A 589 6.87 -1.26 -25.86
CA ALA A 589 7.77 -0.44 -26.67
C ALA A 589 7.01 0.75 -27.30
N ALA A 590 7.56 1.95 -27.13
CA ALA A 590 7.05 3.25 -27.55
C ALA A 590 5.77 3.73 -26.83
N GLU A 591 5.29 3.02 -25.81
CA GLU A 591 4.12 3.38 -25.01
C GLU A 591 4.57 3.86 -23.62
N HIS A 592 5.27 5.00 -23.57
CA HIS A 592 5.80 5.59 -22.33
C HIS A 592 5.18 6.97 -22.07
N ASP A 593 4.70 7.21 -20.84
CA ASP A 593 4.30 8.54 -20.40
C ASP A 593 5.46 9.21 -19.63
N LEU A 594 6.23 10.02 -20.36
CA LEU A 594 7.40 10.70 -19.80
C LEU A 594 7.02 11.75 -18.74
N GLU A 595 5.81 12.33 -18.78
CA GLU A 595 5.41 13.29 -17.76
C GLU A 595 5.21 12.57 -16.42
N VAL A 596 4.48 11.45 -16.44
CA VAL A 596 4.24 10.62 -15.26
C VAL A 596 5.55 10.05 -14.72
N ILE A 597 6.42 9.52 -15.59
CA ILE A 597 7.71 8.97 -15.19
C ILE A 597 8.58 10.03 -14.54
N HIS A 598 8.71 11.23 -15.12
CA HIS A 598 9.55 12.29 -14.55
C HIS A 598 9.06 12.81 -13.20
N LYS A 599 7.75 12.70 -12.90
CA LYS A 599 7.20 13.03 -11.58
C LYS A 599 7.55 11.99 -10.49
N LEU A 600 8.00 10.79 -10.88
CA LEU A 600 8.42 9.70 -9.97
C LEU A 600 9.92 9.69 -9.67
N ILE A 601 10.74 10.35 -10.48
CA ILE A 601 12.20 10.29 -10.37
C ILE A 601 12.84 11.66 -10.16
N GLY A 602 14.03 11.64 -9.57
CA GLY A 602 14.86 12.81 -9.36
C GLY A 602 16.32 12.49 -9.64
N ARG A 603 17.07 13.51 -10.09
CA ARG A 603 18.51 13.40 -10.27
C ARG A 603 19.22 13.96 -9.04
N THR A 604 20.14 13.21 -8.47
CA THR A 604 20.96 13.65 -7.33
C THR A 604 22.11 14.55 -7.79
N ARG A 605 22.82 15.16 -6.84
CA ARG A 605 24.03 15.95 -7.13
C ARG A 605 25.15 15.15 -7.79
N SER A 606 25.23 13.86 -7.52
CA SER A 606 26.19 12.96 -8.17
C SER A 606 25.78 12.58 -9.60
N GLY A 607 24.61 13.05 -10.05
CA GLY A 607 24.11 12.83 -11.40
C GLY A 607 23.36 11.51 -11.58
N VAL A 608 23.10 10.78 -10.49
CA VAL A 608 22.36 9.51 -10.47
C VAL A 608 20.85 9.77 -10.41
N TYR A 609 20.07 9.03 -11.19
CA TYR A 609 18.61 9.04 -11.09
C TYR A 609 18.13 8.02 -10.07
N GLU A 610 17.24 8.46 -9.18
CA GLU A 610 16.59 7.61 -8.18
C GLU A 610 15.08 7.89 -8.17
N VAL A 611 14.31 6.97 -7.59
CA VAL A 611 12.88 7.17 -7.37
C VAL A 611 12.67 8.09 -6.17
N ILE A 612 11.90 9.17 -6.36
CA ILE A 612 11.45 10.03 -5.28
C ILE A 612 10.21 9.40 -4.65
N ARG A 613 10.39 8.85 -3.45
CA ARG A 613 9.33 8.17 -2.71
C ARG A 613 9.42 8.42 -1.21
N VAL A 614 8.35 8.07 -0.52
CA VAL A 614 8.29 8.17 0.94
C VAL A 614 9.28 7.25 1.66
N PRO A 615 9.78 7.67 2.84
CA PRO A 615 10.67 6.83 3.65
C PRO A 615 9.91 5.69 4.36
N ASP A 616 8.65 5.92 4.71
CA ASP A 616 7.81 4.98 5.46
C ASP A 616 6.53 4.65 4.68
N THR A 617 6.00 3.44 4.89
CA THR A 617 4.76 2.99 4.24
C THR A 617 3.59 3.89 4.62
N ILE A 618 2.93 4.47 3.61
CA ILE A 618 1.70 5.25 3.76
C ILE A 618 0.62 4.51 4.57
N GLN A 619 -0.19 5.25 5.34
CA GLN A 619 -1.22 4.67 6.22
C GLN A 619 -2.59 5.31 5.95
N LEU A 620 -3.66 4.51 6.00
CA LEU A 620 -5.03 5.03 6.00
C LEU A 620 -5.29 5.91 7.23
N LEU A 621 -6.20 6.88 7.12
CA LEU A 621 -6.62 7.70 8.27
C LEU A 621 -7.40 6.87 9.30
N ARG A 622 -7.03 6.96 10.58
CA ARG A 622 -7.65 6.30 11.75
C ARG A 622 -9.15 6.48 11.77
N SER A 623 -9.60 7.71 11.52
CA SER A 623 -11.00 8.10 11.58
C SER A 623 -11.82 7.63 10.38
N ARG A 624 -11.18 7.18 9.29
CA ARG A 624 -11.83 6.92 7.99
C ARG A 624 -11.72 5.47 7.51
N ILE A 625 -11.06 4.59 8.26
CA ILE A 625 -10.90 3.16 7.91
C ILE A 625 -12.23 2.40 7.75
N TRP A 626 -13.30 2.92 8.34
CA TRP A 626 -14.65 2.33 8.29
C TRP A 626 -15.55 2.94 7.20
N ASP A 627 -15.05 3.88 6.41
CA ASP A 627 -15.86 4.55 5.40
C ASP A 627 -16.16 3.61 4.21
N PRO A 628 -17.39 3.67 3.62
CA PRO A 628 -17.78 2.86 2.47
C PRO A 628 -17.21 3.44 1.16
N THR A 629 -15.88 3.43 1.04
CA THR A 629 -15.13 4.04 -0.06
C THR A 629 -15.31 3.32 -1.40
N LEU A 630 -15.77 2.07 -1.39
CA LEU A 630 -15.96 1.23 -2.59
C LEU A 630 -17.43 1.10 -3.04
N ALA A 631 -18.37 1.79 -2.41
CA ALA A 631 -19.78 1.72 -2.80
C ALA A 631 -20.05 2.44 -4.15
N SER A 632 -21.23 2.20 -4.73
CA SER A 632 -21.72 2.91 -5.92
C SER A 632 -22.19 4.34 -5.58
N GLY A 633 -22.47 5.15 -6.61
CA GLY A 633 -22.86 6.56 -6.46
C GLY A 633 -21.73 7.47 -5.95
N ILE A 634 -22.02 8.76 -5.78
CA ILE A 634 -21.11 9.68 -5.10
C ILE A 634 -20.86 9.24 -3.66
N GLY A 635 -19.65 9.46 -3.17
CA GLY A 635 -19.28 9.08 -1.81
C GLY A 635 -17.80 9.28 -1.52
N PRO A 636 -17.32 8.89 -0.33
CA PRO A 636 -15.96 9.18 0.08
C PRO A 636 -14.92 8.51 -0.82
N SER A 637 -13.78 9.18 -0.97
CA SER A 637 -12.51 8.68 -1.50
C SER A 637 -11.82 7.74 -0.51
N ILE A 638 -10.90 6.91 -1.02
CA ILE A 638 -9.91 6.26 -0.16
C ILE A 638 -8.87 7.31 0.24
N LYS A 639 -8.55 7.42 1.53
CA LYS A 639 -7.68 8.46 2.08
C LYS A 639 -6.53 7.86 2.86
N ALA A 640 -5.31 8.22 2.50
CA ALA A 640 -4.12 7.80 3.22
C ALA A 640 -3.13 8.95 3.35
N ALA A 641 -2.33 8.93 4.41
CA ALA A 641 -1.35 9.96 4.71
C ALA A 641 0.05 9.36 4.87
N ALA A 642 1.04 10.11 4.39
CA ALA A 642 2.45 9.86 4.64
C ALA A 642 3.05 11.06 5.38
N ARG A 643 3.88 10.78 6.38
CA ARG A 643 4.54 11.79 7.21
C ARG A 643 5.98 11.95 6.77
N PHE A 644 6.46 13.19 6.84
CA PHE A 644 7.83 13.56 6.52
C PHE A 644 8.41 14.29 7.73
N PRO A 645 8.97 13.55 8.72
CA PRO A 645 9.42 14.13 9.98
C PRO A 645 10.42 15.26 9.80
N VAL A 646 11.35 15.12 8.84
CA VAL A 646 12.35 16.15 8.51
C VAL A 646 11.69 17.47 8.08
N ALA A 647 10.61 17.40 7.30
CA ALA A 647 9.89 18.57 6.82
C ALA A 647 8.84 19.10 7.83
N ASN A 648 8.62 18.39 8.96
CA ASN A 648 7.49 18.62 9.86
C ASN A 648 6.12 18.70 9.13
N ALA A 649 5.98 17.91 8.06
CA ALA A 649 4.89 18.01 7.11
C ALA A 649 4.34 16.62 6.76
N SER A 650 3.16 16.59 6.14
CA SER A 650 2.53 15.36 5.65
C SER A 650 1.99 15.56 4.24
N SER A 651 1.87 14.46 3.49
CA SER A 651 1.01 14.40 2.32
C SER A 651 -0.24 13.60 2.68
N LEU A 652 -1.41 14.16 2.39
CA LEU A 652 -2.70 13.47 2.45
C LEU A 652 -3.16 13.21 1.02
N ILE A 653 -3.41 11.96 0.68
CA ILE A 653 -3.79 11.56 -0.68
C ILE A 653 -5.20 11.00 -0.67
N LEU A 654 -5.99 11.44 -1.65
CA LEU A 654 -7.36 11.02 -1.85
C LEU A 654 -7.47 10.38 -3.24
N TRP A 655 -7.93 9.13 -3.31
CA TRP A 655 -8.17 8.43 -4.58
C TRP A 655 -9.66 8.30 -4.84
N SER A 656 -10.07 8.61 -6.08
CA SER A 656 -11.40 8.24 -6.56
C SER A 656 -11.56 6.71 -6.56
N SER A 657 -12.65 6.20 -5.98
CA SER A 657 -12.79 4.76 -5.70
C SER A 657 -14.21 4.23 -5.87
N ARG A 658 -15.09 5.02 -6.49
CA ARG A 658 -16.50 4.67 -6.65
C ARG A 658 -16.70 3.55 -7.67
N ASP A 659 -17.81 2.85 -7.55
CA ASP A 659 -18.10 1.67 -8.37
C ASP A 659 -18.11 1.96 -9.86
N SER A 660 -17.45 1.08 -10.61
CA SER A 660 -17.25 1.17 -12.06
C SER A 660 -16.59 2.48 -12.53
N ALA A 661 -15.98 3.25 -11.62
CA ALA A 661 -15.53 4.63 -11.87
C ALA A 661 -16.64 5.50 -12.51
N ALA A 662 -17.91 5.24 -12.17
CA ALA A 662 -19.04 5.95 -12.77
C ALA A 662 -19.31 7.32 -12.14
N TYR A 663 -18.80 7.54 -10.91
CA TYR A 663 -19.11 8.71 -10.09
C TYR A 663 -17.85 9.29 -9.46
N ALA A 664 -17.87 10.61 -9.24
CA ALA A 664 -16.83 11.27 -8.48
C ALA A 664 -16.83 10.80 -7.02
N SER A 665 -15.64 10.77 -6.42
CA SER A 665 -15.53 10.72 -4.96
C SER A 665 -15.71 12.14 -4.41
N THR A 666 -16.54 12.29 -3.39
CA THR A 666 -16.85 13.57 -2.74
C THR A 666 -16.66 13.45 -1.25
N ASP A 667 -15.93 14.40 -0.66
CA ASP A 667 -15.57 14.38 0.75
C ASP A 667 -15.64 15.75 1.41
N ILE A 668 -15.84 15.73 2.72
CA ILE A 668 -15.61 16.88 3.60
C ILE A 668 -14.40 16.55 4.47
N LEU A 669 -13.32 17.31 4.30
CA LEU A 669 -12.17 17.24 5.20
C LEU A 669 -12.46 18.08 6.44
N ALA A 670 -12.26 17.47 7.61
CA ALA A 670 -12.39 18.11 8.90
C ALA A 670 -11.01 18.33 9.55
N PRO A 671 -10.89 19.21 10.56
CA PRO A 671 -9.66 19.41 11.32
C PRO A 671 -9.07 18.12 11.90
N ALA A 672 -9.92 17.16 12.26
CA ALA A 672 -9.50 15.87 12.74
C ALA A 672 -8.74 15.04 11.68
N ASP A 673 -9.11 15.14 10.40
CA ASP A 673 -8.45 14.41 9.31
C ASP A 673 -7.02 14.94 9.10
N ILE A 674 -6.86 16.26 9.18
CA ILE A 674 -5.55 16.93 9.06
C ILE A 674 -4.68 16.62 10.27
N SER A 675 -5.26 16.64 11.46
CA SER A 675 -4.57 16.27 12.70
C SER A 675 -4.12 14.81 12.70
N ASP A 676 -4.92 13.90 12.15
CA ASP A 676 -4.55 12.49 12.00
C ASP A 676 -3.43 12.28 10.97
N ALA A 677 -3.52 12.97 9.82
CA ALA A 677 -2.48 12.96 8.80
C ALA A 677 -1.13 13.46 9.33
N LEU A 678 -1.11 14.50 10.15
CA LEU A 678 0.08 15.01 10.85
C LEU A 678 0.51 14.12 12.03
N GLY A 679 -0.45 13.51 12.72
CA GLY A 679 -0.26 12.67 13.89
C GLY A 679 -0.29 13.42 15.22
N SER A 680 -0.50 12.67 16.30
CA SER A 680 -0.65 13.20 17.66
C SER A 680 0.56 13.99 18.18
N THR A 681 1.76 13.73 17.64
CA THR A 681 3.00 14.46 17.95
C THR A 681 3.45 15.38 16.81
N GLY A 682 2.72 15.43 15.70
CA GLY A 682 3.12 16.16 14.49
C GLY A 682 2.67 17.62 14.44
N LEU A 683 1.83 18.06 15.39
CA LEU A 683 1.43 19.46 15.49
C LEU A 683 2.51 20.27 16.21
N LEU A 684 3.21 21.12 15.47
CA LEU A 684 4.06 22.16 16.02
C LEU A 684 3.22 23.18 16.84
N PRO A 685 3.71 23.64 18.01
CA PRO A 685 3.02 24.63 18.83
C PRO A 685 2.77 25.93 18.08
N ASP A 686 1.59 26.55 18.29
CA ASP A 686 1.20 27.85 17.74
C ASP A 686 1.44 28.01 16.22
N THR A 687 1.39 26.90 15.49
CA THR A 687 1.76 26.85 14.07
C THR A 687 0.52 26.64 13.21
N LYS A 688 0.37 27.48 12.18
CA LYS A 688 -0.62 27.30 11.11
C LYS A 688 -0.04 26.38 10.04
N TYR A 689 -0.92 25.69 9.33
CA TYR A 689 -0.57 24.83 8.21
C TYR A 689 -1.21 25.34 6.93
N VAL A 690 -0.49 25.18 5.83
CA VAL A 690 -1.01 25.32 4.47
C VAL A 690 -1.37 23.93 3.96
N LEU A 691 -2.60 23.77 3.45
CA LEU A 691 -3.05 22.60 2.73
C LEU A 691 -3.03 22.95 1.25
N TRP A 692 -2.02 22.49 0.53
CA TRP A 692 -1.83 22.73 -0.88
C TRP A 692 -2.35 21.55 -1.71
N PHE A 693 -3.37 21.80 -2.53
CA PHE A 693 -3.97 20.83 -3.45
C PHE A 693 -3.18 20.86 -4.76
N ASN A 694 -2.34 19.84 -4.98
CA ASN A 694 -1.41 19.80 -6.11
C ASN A 694 -2.13 19.77 -7.46
N GLY A 695 -3.18 18.97 -7.61
CA GLY A 695 -3.92 18.82 -8.88
C GLY A 695 -4.70 20.09 -9.23
N HIS A 696 -5.28 20.74 -8.22
CA HIS A 696 -6.09 21.94 -8.38
C HIS A 696 -5.31 23.25 -8.28
N ARG A 697 -4.02 23.20 -7.91
CA ARG A 697 -3.14 24.36 -7.70
C ARG A 697 -3.75 25.44 -6.80
N THR A 698 -4.34 25.03 -5.68
CA THR A 698 -4.97 25.94 -4.72
C THR A 698 -4.55 25.61 -3.28
N ALA A 699 -4.77 26.53 -2.35
CA ALA A 699 -4.43 26.36 -0.95
C ALA A 699 -5.51 26.85 0.00
N ILE A 700 -5.59 26.22 1.17
CA ILE A 700 -6.33 26.72 2.33
C ILE A 700 -5.43 26.72 3.56
N TYR A 701 -5.70 27.63 4.50
CA TYR A 701 -5.03 27.65 5.79
C TYR A 701 -5.80 26.82 6.82
N PHE A 702 -5.06 26.10 7.64
CA PHE A 702 -5.56 25.39 8.81
C PHE A 702 -4.84 25.88 10.05
N ASP A 703 -5.59 26.38 11.02
CA ASP A 703 -5.09 26.75 12.33
C ASP A 703 -5.68 25.78 13.37
N PRO A 704 -4.86 24.87 13.93
CA PRO A 704 -5.31 23.92 14.95
C PRO A 704 -5.93 24.61 16.18
N SER A 705 -5.45 25.81 16.54
CA SER A 705 -5.91 26.53 17.75
C SER A 705 -7.29 27.16 17.60
N LEU A 706 -7.71 27.45 16.37
CA LEU A 706 -8.98 28.10 16.05
C LEU A 706 -10.03 27.10 15.54
N SER A 707 -9.65 25.84 15.34
CA SER A 707 -10.49 24.84 14.69
C SER A 707 -11.20 23.94 15.70
N THR A 708 -12.53 23.81 15.57
CA THR A 708 -13.27 22.75 16.27
C THR A 708 -13.25 21.47 15.44
N SER A 709 -13.11 20.31 16.08
CA SER A 709 -12.86 19.02 15.40
C SER A 709 -13.90 18.63 14.35
N SER A 710 -15.12 19.16 14.42
CA SER A 710 -16.26 18.78 13.58
C SER A 710 -16.70 19.82 12.54
N THR A 711 -16.08 21.01 12.51
CA THR A 711 -16.42 22.04 11.51
C THR A 711 -15.74 21.71 10.18
N PRO A 712 -16.45 21.71 9.03
CA PRO A 712 -15.83 21.42 7.74
C PRO A 712 -14.73 22.41 7.41
N LEU A 713 -13.54 21.93 7.01
CA LEU A 713 -12.50 22.79 6.45
C LEU A 713 -12.77 23.04 4.98
N VAL A 714 -13.04 21.97 4.23
CA VAL A 714 -13.14 22.01 2.77
C VAL A 714 -13.91 20.80 2.26
N GLU A 715 -14.77 21.06 1.27
CA GLU A 715 -15.39 20.06 0.41
C GLU A 715 -14.42 19.76 -0.74
N VAL A 716 -14.17 18.48 -1.00
CA VAL A 716 -13.28 18.04 -2.09
C VAL A 716 -14.06 17.08 -2.98
N ALA A 717 -14.04 17.34 -4.29
CA ALA A 717 -14.64 16.46 -5.28
C ALA A 717 -13.59 16.00 -6.30
N ILE A 718 -13.40 14.69 -6.38
CA ILE A 718 -12.36 14.03 -7.16
C ILE A 718 -13.03 13.28 -8.30
N PRO A 719 -12.79 13.67 -9.57
CA PRO A 719 -13.32 12.97 -10.71
C PRO A 719 -12.97 11.46 -10.72
N PRO A 720 -13.76 10.61 -11.38
CA PRO A 720 -13.34 9.24 -11.69
C PRO A 720 -11.92 9.16 -12.24
N GLU A 721 -11.23 8.05 -11.97
CA GLU A 721 -9.90 7.75 -12.54
C GLU A 721 -8.75 8.68 -12.08
N THR A 722 -9.02 9.60 -11.13
CA THR A 722 -8.04 10.58 -10.65
C THR A 722 -7.75 10.45 -9.15
N ALA A 723 -6.65 11.06 -8.73
CA ALA A 723 -6.25 11.20 -7.34
C ALA A 723 -5.82 12.64 -7.07
N GLU A 724 -5.95 13.10 -5.82
CA GLU A 724 -5.50 14.41 -5.37
C GLU A 724 -4.48 14.23 -4.25
N VAL A 725 -3.31 14.86 -4.41
CA VAL A 725 -2.27 14.91 -3.38
C VAL A 725 -2.35 16.25 -2.70
N ILE A 726 -2.59 16.26 -1.40
CA ILE A 726 -2.63 17.46 -0.56
C ILE A 726 -1.36 17.53 0.27
N THR A 727 -0.53 18.54 0.03
CA THR A 727 0.65 18.81 0.86
C THR A 727 0.23 19.63 2.07
N ILE A 728 0.42 19.09 3.27
CA ILE A 728 0.14 19.74 4.56
C ILE A 728 1.47 20.24 5.11
N ALA A 729 1.78 21.51 4.90
CA ALA A 729 3.07 22.10 5.25
C ALA A 729 2.93 23.15 6.38
N PRO A 730 3.82 23.15 7.38
CA PRO A 730 3.83 24.18 8.42
C PRO A 730 4.21 25.54 7.83
N SER A 731 3.56 26.58 8.33
CA SER A 731 3.78 27.97 7.94
C SER A 731 4.70 28.65 8.95
N TYR A 732 5.96 28.88 8.56
CA TYR A 732 6.99 29.43 9.44
C TYR A 732 7.00 30.96 9.37
N SER A 733 6.92 31.63 10.52
CA SER A 733 7.07 33.09 10.59
C SER A 733 8.54 33.48 10.41
N ILE A 734 8.81 34.33 9.42
CA ILE A 734 10.11 34.96 9.16
C ILE A 734 9.93 36.48 9.19
N GLY A 735 10.84 37.25 9.81
CA GLY A 735 10.70 38.72 9.85
C GLY A 735 10.10 39.33 11.13
N GLY A 736 9.94 38.54 12.19
CA GLY A 736 9.32 38.98 13.44
C GLY A 736 7.89 39.53 13.25
N LYS A 737 7.55 40.61 14.00
CA LYS A 737 6.18 41.20 13.98
C LYS A 737 5.78 41.84 12.64
N THR A 738 6.74 42.17 11.79
CA THR A 738 6.54 42.75 10.44
C THR A 738 6.82 41.75 9.32
N GLY A 739 6.92 40.47 9.70
CA GLY A 739 7.34 39.36 8.87
C GLY A 739 6.26 38.81 7.96
N THR A 740 6.64 37.80 7.18
CA THR A 740 5.75 36.97 6.36
C THR A 740 5.81 35.54 6.88
N GLU A 741 4.75 34.77 6.73
CA GLU A 741 4.76 33.33 6.98
C GLU A 741 5.06 32.61 5.66
N ILE A 742 6.00 31.67 5.69
CA ILE A 742 6.39 30.86 4.53
C ILE A 742 6.23 29.38 4.85
N ALA A 743 5.53 28.65 3.98
CA ALA A 743 5.43 27.20 4.00
C ALA A 743 6.20 26.59 2.82
N CYS A 744 7.02 25.57 3.08
CA CYS A 744 7.74 24.82 2.04
C CYS A 744 6.88 23.65 1.54
N LEU A 745 6.61 23.59 0.23
CA LEU A 745 5.80 22.53 -0.40
C LEU A 745 6.64 21.34 -0.89
N GLY A 746 7.97 21.46 -0.87
CA GLY A 746 8.89 20.52 -1.50
C GLY A 746 8.94 20.66 -3.03
N LEU A 747 9.39 19.61 -3.72
CA LEU A 747 9.49 19.60 -5.19
C LEU A 747 8.10 19.43 -5.80
N VAL A 748 7.46 20.54 -6.19
CA VAL A 748 6.06 20.59 -6.64
C VAL A 748 5.85 20.00 -8.05
N ASP A 749 6.94 19.65 -8.74
CA ASP A 749 6.93 18.87 -9.97
C ASP A 749 7.01 17.35 -9.73
N LYS A 750 6.96 16.89 -8.48
CA LYS A 750 7.03 15.47 -8.09
C LYS A 750 5.80 15.06 -7.29
N TYR A 751 5.41 13.78 -7.37
CA TYR A 751 4.27 13.26 -6.62
C TYR A 751 4.51 13.26 -5.10
N ALA A 752 5.65 12.72 -4.66
CA ALA A 752 6.08 12.77 -3.26
C ALA A 752 6.92 14.02 -3.00
N SER A 753 6.32 15.21 -3.16
CA SER A 753 7.04 16.50 -3.19
C SER A 753 7.94 16.74 -1.96
N LEU A 754 7.49 16.31 -0.78
CA LEU A 754 8.19 16.47 0.49
C LEU A 754 9.38 15.52 0.68
N ALA A 755 9.45 14.42 -0.09
CA ALA A 755 10.45 13.37 0.11
C ALA A 755 11.89 13.83 -0.15
N ALA A 756 12.06 14.87 -0.97
CA ALA A 756 13.37 15.42 -1.29
C ALA A 756 13.95 16.31 -0.17
N ILE A 757 13.15 16.73 0.82
CA ILE A 757 13.58 17.63 1.89
C ILE A 757 14.45 16.84 2.88
N SER A 758 15.71 17.24 2.97
CA SER A 758 16.71 16.68 3.90
C SER A 758 16.95 17.56 5.13
N GLU A 759 16.58 18.84 5.06
CA GLU A 759 16.70 19.79 6.16
C GLU A 759 15.75 20.98 5.95
N ILE A 760 15.22 21.51 7.05
CA ILE A 760 14.47 22.78 7.06
C ILE A 760 14.78 23.56 8.35
N GLU A 761 15.09 24.84 8.22
CA GLU A 761 15.52 25.69 9.33
C GLU A 761 15.00 27.13 9.15
N VAL A 762 14.55 27.75 10.24
CA VAL A 762 14.24 29.19 10.27
C VAL A 762 15.48 29.96 10.74
N LEU A 763 16.02 30.80 9.89
CA LEU A 763 17.16 31.66 10.18
C LEU A 763 16.68 33.01 10.73
N THR A 764 17.45 33.58 11.67
CA THR A 764 17.17 34.91 12.27
C THR A 764 18.07 36.03 11.75
N ALA A 765 19.18 35.69 11.10
CA ALA A 765 20.11 36.63 10.49
C ALA A 765 20.91 35.95 9.36
N PRO A 766 20.54 36.12 8.07
CA PRO A 766 19.34 36.82 7.58
C PRO A 766 18.03 36.10 7.96
N GLU A 767 16.91 36.82 7.95
CA GLU A 767 15.59 36.23 8.24
C GLU A 767 15.06 35.47 7.02
N CYS A 768 15.25 34.15 7.02
CA CYS A 768 14.92 33.30 5.89
C CYS A 768 14.38 31.95 6.35
N LEU A 769 13.60 31.29 5.50
CA LEU A 769 13.37 29.86 5.59
C LEU A 769 14.42 29.16 4.72
N ARG A 770 15.32 28.41 5.35
CA ARG A 770 16.33 27.58 4.69
C ARG A 770 15.78 26.17 4.52
N THR A 771 15.86 25.63 3.30
CA THR A 771 15.47 24.26 2.96
C THR A 771 16.58 23.60 2.16
N THR A 772 17.01 22.40 2.55
CA THR A 772 17.97 21.60 1.78
C THR A 772 17.26 20.43 1.09
N VAL A 773 17.42 20.28 -0.22
CA VAL A 773 16.84 19.19 -1.01
C VAL A 773 17.89 18.31 -1.68
N THR A 774 17.60 17.01 -1.83
CA THR A 774 18.55 16.00 -2.36
C THR A 774 18.44 15.75 -3.86
N PHE A 775 17.41 16.29 -4.52
CA PHE A 775 17.14 16.07 -5.94
C PHE A 775 16.96 17.38 -6.71
N GLU A 776 17.31 17.35 -8.00
CA GLU A 776 16.91 18.36 -8.98
C GLU A 776 15.37 18.37 -9.15
N GLY A 777 14.83 19.54 -9.47
CA GLY A 777 13.39 19.74 -9.67
C GLY A 777 12.96 21.17 -9.40
N LYS A 778 11.65 21.36 -9.26
CA LYS A 778 11.04 22.67 -9.02
C LYS A 778 10.56 22.77 -7.57
N LEU A 779 11.31 23.49 -6.75
CA LEU A 779 10.96 23.70 -5.34
C LEU A 779 9.90 24.79 -5.22
N GLY A 780 8.85 24.52 -4.43
CA GLY A 780 7.72 25.44 -4.22
C GLY A 780 7.58 25.91 -2.78
N PHE A 781 7.13 27.16 -2.60
CA PHE A 781 6.82 27.76 -1.30
C PHE A 781 5.53 28.58 -1.38
N ILE A 782 4.73 28.59 -0.33
CA ILE A 782 3.64 29.56 -0.17
C ILE A 782 4.09 30.65 0.79
N ALA A 783 4.09 31.90 0.33
CA ALA A 783 4.34 33.07 1.16
C ALA A 783 3.02 33.83 1.37
N ASN A 784 2.68 34.17 2.61
CA ASN A 784 1.42 34.86 2.95
C ASN A 784 1.40 36.37 2.60
N THR A 785 1.93 36.72 1.42
CA THR A 785 1.96 38.07 0.87
C THR A 785 1.62 38.05 -0.63
N VAL A 786 0.98 39.11 -1.11
CA VAL A 786 0.80 39.39 -2.55
C VAL A 786 1.87 40.34 -3.09
N ASP A 787 2.56 41.07 -2.20
CA ASP A 787 3.74 41.86 -2.53
C ASP A 787 4.99 41.00 -2.38
N THR A 788 5.48 40.51 -3.52
CA THR A 788 6.65 39.64 -3.60
C THR A 788 7.94 40.41 -3.92
N SER A 789 7.89 41.74 -4.04
CA SER A 789 9.06 42.57 -4.34
C SER A 789 10.17 42.49 -3.27
N ARG A 790 9.77 42.14 -2.04
CA ARG A 790 10.63 41.95 -0.87
C ARG A 790 11.16 40.53 -0.72
N ILE A 791 10.70 39.59 -1.53
CA ILE A 791 11.18 38.20 -1.50
C ILE A 791 12.51 38.13 -2.25
N ARG A 792 13.49 37.50 -1.61
CA ARG A 792 14.79 37.16 -2.20
C ARG A 792 15.01 35.67 -2.03
N VAL A 793 15.49 35.02 -3.09
CA VAL A 793 15.77 33.59 -3.08
C VAL A 793 17.25 33.39 -3.35
N LEU A 794 17.91 32.65 -2.46
CA LEU A 794 19.30 32.23 -2.61
C LEU A 794 19.34 30.71 -2.84
N LEU A 795 20.25 30.25 -3.70
CA LEU A 795 20.57 28.84 -3.92
C LEU A 795 22.07 28.66 -3.71
N ASN A 796 22.44 27.87 -2.70
CA ASN A 796 23.82 27.76 -2.20
C ASN A 796 24.46 29.15 -2.00
N ASP A 797 23.78 30.01 -1.25
CA ASP A 797 24.18 31.40 -0.94
C ASP A 797 24.25 32.36 -2.15
N ALA A 798 23.87 31.93 -3.35
CA ALA A 798 23.87 32.77 -4.55
C ALA A 798 22.45 33.21 -4.93
N PRO A 799 22.19 34.50 -5.21
CA PRO A 799 20.89 34.94 -5.69
C PRO A 799 20.48 34.24 -6.99
N VAL A 800 19.24 33.75 -7.03
CA VAL A 800 18.67 33.07 -8.20
C VAL A 800 17.32 33.66 -8.58
N PRO A 801 16.95 33.60 -9.87
CA PRO A 801 15.59 33.97 -10.29
C PRO A 801 14.56 33.01 -9.69
N HIS A 802 13.39 33.55 -9.39
CA HIS A 802 12.22 32.79 -8.95
C HIS A 802 10.97 33.31 -9.67
N LYS A 803 9.93 32.48 -9.73
CA LYS A 803 8.60 32.88 -10.20
C LYS A 803 7.69 33.09 -8.99
N ALA A 804 6.85 34.11 -9.05
CA ALA A 804 5.82 34.39 -8.06
C ALA A 804 4.44 34.44 -8.75
N GLU A 805 3.49 33.67 -8.25
CA GLU A 805 2.11 33.59 -8.74
C GLU A 805 1.16 33.92 -7.58
N VAL A 806 0.36 34.98 -7.69
CA VAL A 806 -0.66 35.31 -6.68
C VAL A 806 -1.76 34.25 -6.74
N LEU A 807 -2.15 33.71 -5.59
CA LEU A 807 -3.17 32.68 -5.51
C LEU A 807 -4.56 33.30 -5.36
N ASP A 808 -5.47 32.93 -6.26
CA ASP A 808 -6.84 33.44 -6.25
C ASP A 808 -7.56 33.12 -4.93
N GLY A 809 -8.23 34.12 -4.36
CA GLY A 809 -8.98 33.96 -3.11
C GLY A 809 -8.12 33.83 -1.85
N LEU A 810 -6.78 33.86 -1.97
CA LEU A 810 -5.84 33.81 -0.86
C LEU A 810 -4.95 35.07 -0.87
N SER A 811 -4.71 35.67 0.29
CA SER A 811 -3.72 36.78 0.42
C SER A 811 -2.29 36.21 0.46
N ALA A 812 -1.91 35.45 -0.56
CA ALA A 812 -0.66 34.70 -0.61
C ALA A 812 -0.17 34.51 -2.06
N SER A 813 1.12 34.19 -2.20
CA SER A 813 1.76 33.90 -3.48
C SER A 813 2.48 32.55 -3.43
N LEU A 814 2.38 31.79 -4.51
CA LEU A 814 3.22 30.62 -4.78
C LEU A 814 4.56 31.10 -5.38
N ILE A 815 5.64 30.84 -4.65
CA ILE A 815 7.02 31.07 -5.08
C ILE A 815 7.60 29.76 -5.59
N THR A 816 8.17 29.75 -6.79
CA THR A 816 8.83 28.56 -7.35
C THR A 816 10.24 28.86 -7.85
N VAL A 817 11.14 27.89 -7.62
CA VAL A 817 12.58 27.99 -7.86
C VAL A 817 13.03 26.72 -8.56
N GLU A 818 13.78 26.86 -9.66
CA GLU A 818 14.38 25.73 -10.37
C GLU A 818 15.69 25.32 -9.68
N VAL A 819 15.79 24.05 -9.30
CA VAL A 819 16.97 23.44 -8.67
C VAL A 819 17.61 22.48 -9.67
N ASN A 820 18.85 22.77 -10.09
CA ASN A 820 19.61 21.91 -11.00
C ASN A 820 21.13 22.07 -10.77
N ALA A 821 21.94 21.15 -11.33
CA ALA A 821 23.39 21.14 -11.22
C ALA A 821 24.08 22.39 -11.80
N GLY A 822 23.43 23.11 -12.73
CA GLY A 822 23.93 24.37 -13.29
C GLY A 822 23.62 25.60 -12.43
N ALA A 823 22.73 25.46 -11.44
CA ALA A 823 22.25 26.56 -10.62
C ALA A 823 23.12 26.68 -9.34
N GLY A 824 24.05 27.64 -9.33
CA GLY A 824 24.87 27.98 -8.16
C GLY A 824 26.25 27.30 -8.12
N VAL A 825 27.27 27.98 -8.66
CA VAL A 825 28.65 27.50 -8.87
C VAL A 825 29.50 27.42 -7.57
N ARG A 826 28.88 27.37 -6.38
CA ARG A 826 29.62 27.48 -5.09
C ARG A 826 29.27 26.41 -4.05
N GLY A 827 28.71 25.27 -4.45
CA GLY A 827 28.67 24.10 -3.57
C GLY A 827 30.03 23.40 -3.51
N ALA A 828 30.42 22.87 -2.35
CA ALA A 828 31.47 21.86 -2.30
C ALA A 828 31.05 20.66 -3.16
N ALA A 829 32.00 20.05 -3.90
CA ALA A 829 31.74 18.88 -4.75
C ALA A 829 31.14 17.69 -3.97
N ASP A 830 31.28 17.69 -2.64
CA ASP A 830 30.87 16.62 -1.73
C ASP A 830 29.54 16.90 -1.00
N ALA A 831 28.87 18.02 -1.27
CA ALA A 831 27.62 18.35 -0.60
C ALA A 831 26.45 17.49 -1.10
N VAL A 832 25.71 16.88 -0.16
CA VAL A 832 24.65 15.88 -0.42
C VAL A 832 23.41 16.45 -1.12
N GLY A 833 23.15 17.76 -1.01
CA GLY A 833 21.96 18.40 -1.59
C GLY A 833 22.16 19.88 -1.89
N TRP A 834 21.11 20.54 -2.39
CA TRP A 834 21.05 21.97 -2.67
C TRP A 834 20.34 22.70 -1.54
N THR A 835 20.93 23.80 -1.07
CA THR A 835 20.34 24.64 -0.02
C THR A 835 19.67 25.86 -0.65
N ILE A 836 18.40 26.06 -0.33
CA ILE A 836 17.58 27.18 -0.82
C ILE A 836 17.17 28.02 0.38
N GLU A 837 17.35 29.34 0.28
CA GLU A 837 16.91 30.29 1.31
C GLU A 837 15.90 31.25 0.73
N VAL A 838 14.69 31.26 1.28
CA VAL A 838 13.66 32.24 0.94
C VAL A 838 13.63 33.30 2.04
N CYS A 839 14.15 34.47 1.71
CA CYS A 839 14.36 35.58 2.63
C CYS A 839 13.34 36.69 2.39
N PHE A 840 12.94 37.37 3.46
CA PHE A 840 12.09 38.55 3.39
C PHE A 840 12.91 39.79 3.77
N ALA A 841 13.16 40.68 2.80
CA ALA A 841 13.92 41.90 3.06
C ALA A 841 13.14 42.84 3.98
N ALA A 842 13.80 43.45 4.97
CA ALA A 842 13.26 44.56 5.72
C ALA A 842 12.94 45.73 4.77
N SER A 843 11.85 46.46 5.02
CA SER A 843 11.59 47.72 4.31
C SER A 843 12.69 48.72 4.67
N ASP A 844 13.40 49.22 3.66
CA ASP A 844 14.40 50.29 3.78
C ASP A 844 13.82 51.56 4.45
#